data_AF-A0A534FLT7-F1
#
_entry.id   AF-A0A534FLT7-F1
#
_cell.length_a   1.000
_cell.length_b   1.000
_cell.length_c   1.000
_cell.angle_alpha   90.00
_cell.angle_beta   90.00
_cell.angle_gamma   90.00
#
_symmetry.space_group_name_H-M   'P 1'
#
loop_
_entity.id
_entity.type
_entity.pdbx_description
1 polymer ?
#
loop_
_entity_poly.entity_id
_entity_poly.type
_entity_poly.pdbx_seq_one_letter_code
_entity_poly.pdbx_strand_id
1 'polypeptide(L)'
;MTNSFRARSTLTAGASSYEIWSLAALPQDKLARLPYSLKILLENLLRFEDGVSVTRADIEALLEWDPRATPSHEIAFTPARVILQDFTGVPCVVDLAAMRDAIVRLGGNAERVNPLNPAELVIDHSVQVDEYGTPKALAANTAMEFARNRERYAFLRWGQTAFRNFSVVPPNTGIVHQVNLEYLGRVIFDAEAGGTRRAYPDTLVGTDSHTTMINGLGVLGWGVGGIEAEAAMLGQAVTMLIPQVLGFRLDGRLQPGATATDLVLTVTEMLRKKGVVDKFVEFFGDGLANLPLADRATIANMAPEYGSTCGIFPIDAETLRYLELSGRPRERIELVSAYARAQGLWRNQGARPARYTDELELDLGSVEPSLAGPRRPQDRVPLKSAKSVYRTNARKTAEERRARNAAAQGVAPVTLDGRRLQLEDGAVLIAAITSCTNTSNPSVMLAAGLLARKARQRGLKSAPWVKTSLAPGSRVVTDYFTKAGVLDDLAAVGFSLVGYGCTTCIARGTPVLLADGTSRRIESLPAAGGMRLFGPTEDGRLGVATQTEMMVQGERECVSLVLQDGRRLTCTPDHKLLCADGRWVRADALHVGRDRLVVGLEAPLDEIGADEAGYELIAGDLRFSMANKEARARTLAFARLVGHLITDGSISLSGQGRMHLGQALDRETALRDIELLTGKQPAARRYDERKWTIVLPRGLTQAITALRGVTIGQRIHQPPALPQFALEDDCPVAVLRELLGGLFGGDGHAPVLLRQGANENKAVLRPPAYSRSAKPEHVEQLKEVMQHITRLLARCGVKAQGARVYTGPTRRSPSSYAAGRDGADRIEVRLTLPDGLSFLERVGFRYCVDKALRASAAAAYWRTIDTINRQRFWMADRLEALRQAHPFTFEQTRRIAAAELMMRETALYPHYALLEGHSSFTRLPRPGRHLFTPRNRETSNFPSPIELFRQMGVRDWFARLQPRETSEYSKRYCVEKDALSLPTFSLQVADVRPAGTRAVFDLAVNDLHAFVAGTAIVHNCIGNSGPLKPEISAAVKAGDLTACA
;
A
#
# COMPACT_ATOMS: atom_id res chain seq x y z
N MET A 1 -6.16 36.03 -25.53
CA MET A 1 -7.04 35.80 -24.37
C MET A 1 -8.31 36.58 -24.57
N THR A 2 -9.41 35.83 -24.60
CA THR A 2 -10.78 36.35 -24.67
C THR A 2 -11.09 37.09 -23.35
N ASN A 3 -12.08 37.98 -23.36
CA ASN A 3 -12.51 38.73 -22.19
C ASN A 3 -14.01 39.01 -22.33
N SER A 4 -14.80 37.93 -22.43
CA SER A 4 -16.20 37.98 -22.85
C SER A 4 -17.11 38.73 -21.87
N PHE A 5 -16.67 38.86 -20.61
CA PHE A 5 -17.34 39.62 -19.55
C PHE A 5 -16.76 41.02 -19.32
N ARG A 6 -15.75 41.44 -20.10
CA ARG A 6 -15.03 42.72 -19.89
C ARG A 6 -14.52 42.87 -18.44
N ALA A 7 -14.04 41.78 -17.85
CA ALA A 7 -13.64 41.69 -16.44
C ALA A 7 -12.28 42.35 -16.14
N ARG A 8 -11.44 42.58 -17.15
CA ARG A 8 -10.15 43.26 -16.94
C ARG A 8 -10.35 44.67 -16.38
N SER A 9 -9.72 44.94 -15.25
CA SER A 9 -9.76 46.23 -14.56
C SER A 9 -8.42 46.54 -13.90
N THR A 10 -8.25 47.77 -13.43
CA THR A 10 -7.09 48.21 -12.67
C THR A 10 -7.43 48.29 -11.19
N LEU A 11 -6.61 47.66 -10.35
CA LEU A 11 -6.64 47.78 -8.90
C LEU A 11 -5.42 48.57 -8.43
N THR A 12 -5.64 49.61 -7.62
CA THR A 12 -4.55 50.32 -6.94
C THR A 12 -4.42 49.79 -5.51
N ALA A 13 -3.21 49.37 -5.13
CA ALA A 13 -2.89 48.96 -3.77
C ALA A 13 -1.54 49.59 -3.36
N GLY A 14 -1.57 50.43 -2.32
CA GLY A 14 -0.42 51.26 -1.96
C GLY A 14 0.00 52.19 -3.10
N ALA A 15 1.29 52.19 -3.44
CA ALA A 15 1.86 52.97 -4.55
C ALA A 15 1.84 52.23 -5.91
N SER A 16 1.28 51.02 -5.97
CA SER A 16 1.34 50.15 -7.15
C SER A 16 -0.05 49.96 -7.78
N SER A 17 -0.08 49.85 -9.10
CA SER A 17 -1.28 49.50 -9.88
C SER A 17 -1.14 48.11 -10.49
N TYR A 18 -2.22 47.35 -10.44
CA TYR A 18 -2.29 45.95 -10.87
C TYR A 18 -3.42 45.76 -11.87
N GLU A 19 -3.17 45.03 -12.95
CA GLU A 19 -4.22 44.45 -13.77
C GLU A 19 -4.85 43.27 -13.03
N ILE A 20 -6.18 43.26 -12.94
CA ILE A 20 -6.98 42.21 -12.30
C ILE A 20 -8.14 41.78 -13.20
N TRP A 21 -8.65 40.57 -12.98
CA TRP A 21 -9.92 40.11 -13.55
C TRP A 21 -11.02 40.28 -12.50
N SER A 22 -11.68 41.43 -12.56
CA SER A 22 -12.63 41.88 -11.56
C SER A 22 -13.94 41.10 -11.60
N LEU A 23 -14.25 40.41 -10.50
CA LEU A 23 -15.55 39.77 -10.26
C LEU A 23 -16.68 40.81 -10.19
N ALA A 24 -16.37 42.09 -9.96
CA ALA A 24 -17.36 43.18 -10.00
C ALA A 24 -17.99 43.38 -11.40
N ALA A 25 -17.36 42.87 -12.46
CA ALA A 25 -17.92 42.90 -13.81
C ALA A 25 -19.06 41.86 -14.02
N LEU A 26 -19.25 40.94 -13.09
CA LEU A 26 -20.29 39.90 -13.15
C LEU A 26 -21.59 40.34 -12.44
N PRO A 27 -22.73 39.66 -12.66
CA PRO A 27 -23.98 39.95 -11.95
C PRO A 27 -23.81 39.79 -10.42
N GLN A 28 -23.98 40.88 -9.68
CA GLN A 28 -23.65 40.94 -8.26
C GLN A 28 -24.57 40.09 -7.37
N ASP A 29 -25.83 39.92 -7.75
CA ASP A 29 -26.78 39.03 -7.11
C ASP A 29 -26.34 37.55 -7.19
N LYS A 30 -25.78 37.14 -8.35
CA LYS A 30 -25.24 35.80 -8.56
C LYS A 30 -23.89 35.61 -7.87
N LEU A 31 -23.05 36.65 -7.84
CA LEU A 31 -21.78 36.57 -7.14
C LEU A 31 -21.95 36.49 -5.61
N ALA A 32 -22.91 37.23 -5.05
CA ALA A 32 -23.15 37.30 -3.61
C ALA A 32 -23.57 35.95 -2.99
N ARG A 33 -24.24 35.09 -3.77
CA ARG A 33 -24.68 33.75 -3.33
C ARG A 33 -23.57 32.68 -3.38
N LEU A 34 -22.48 32.91 -4.11
CA LEU A 34 -21.45 31.89 -4.30
C LEU A 34 -20.56 31.75 -3.06
N PRO A 35 -20.19 30.51 -2.69
CA PRO A 35 -19.13 30.24 -1.71
C PRO A 35 -17.80 30.91 -2.09
N TYR A 36 -17.01 31.26 -1.08
CA TYR A 36 -15.66 31.84 -1.22
C TYR A 36 -14.78 31.01 -2.16
N SER A 37 -14.79 29.69 -1.98
CA SER A 37 -14.05 28.76 -2.83
C SER A 37 -14.44 28.83 -4.31
N LEU A 38 -15.74 28.94 -4.61
CA LEU A 38 -16.21 29.05 -6.00
C LEU A 38 -15.90 30.42 -6.62
N LYS A 39 -15.80 31.49 -5.81
CA LYS A 39 -15.33 32.80 -6.29
C LYS A 39 -13.86 32.76 -6.72
N ILE A 40 -13.01 31.98 -6.03
CA ILE A 40 -11.62 31.74 -6.45
C ILE A 40 -11.59 31.01 -7.80
N LEU A 41 -12.39 29.95 -7.96
CA LEU A 41 -12.49 29.24 -9.24
C LEU A 41 -12.99 30.15 -10.36
N LEU A 42 -13.96 31.02 -10.07
CA LEU A 42 -14.52 31.97 -11.03
C LEU A 42 -13.51 33.01 -11.50
N GLU A 43 -12.68 33.55 -10.58
CA GLU A 43 -11.54 34.41 -10.94
C GLU A 43 -10.56 33.66 -11.86
N ASN A 44 -10.27 32.41 -11.54
CA ASN A 44 -9.35 31.58 -12.31
C ASN A 44 -9.85 31.43 -13.76
N LEU A 45 -11.13 31.06 -13.93
CA LEU A 45 -11.72 30.91 -15.27
C LEU A 45 -11.72 32.23 -16.05
N LEU A 46 -12.06 33.35 -15.41
CA LEU A 46 -12.01 34.66 -16.07
C LEU A 46 -10.60 35.01 -16.56
N ARG A 47 -9.58 34.71 -15.75
CA ARG A 47 -8.19 35.02 -16.07
C ARG A 47 -7.63 34.15 -17.19
N PHE A 48 -8.07 32.90 -17.27
CA PHE A 48 -7.62 31.94 -18.27
C PHE A 48 -8.56 31.75 -19.47
N GLU A 49 -9.59 32.59 -19.63
CA GLU A 49 -10.50 32.52 -20.77
C GLU A 49 -9.76 32.65 -22.12
N ASP A 50 -9.80 31.57 -22.89
CA ASP A 50 -9.17 31.46 -24.20
C ASP A 50 -10.15 31.03 -25.31
N GLY A 51 -11.36 30.60 -24.94
CA GLY A 51 -12.38 30.10 -25.87
C GLY A 51 -12.16 28.65 -26.32
N VAL A 52 -11.16 27.96 -25.77
CA VAL A 52 -10.82 26.56 -26.11
C VAL A 52 -10.81 25.70 -24.85
N SER A 53 -9.88 25.96 -23.93
CA SER A 53 -9.76 25.24 -22.66
C SER A 53 -10.65 25.85 -21.57
N VAL A 54 -10.82 27.18 -21.59
CA VAL A 54 -11.79 27.87 -20.73
C VAL A 54 -12.69 28.72 -21.62
N THR A 55 -13.97 28.35 -21.63
CA THR A 55 -14.99 28.99 -22.44
C THR A 55 -15.88 29.91 -21.61
N ARG A 56 -16.61 30.79 -22.29
CA ARG A 56 -17.67 31.60 -21.67
C ARG A 56 -18.70 30.72 -20.92
N ALA A 57 -19.02 29.55 -21.47
CA ALA A 57 -19.99 28.63 -20.87
C ALA A 57 -19.52 28.08 -19.52
N ASP A 58 -18.22 27.85 -19.35
CA ASP A 58 -17.64 27.38 -18.07
C ASP A 58 -17.78 28.45 -16.97
N ILE A 59 -17.57 29.71 -17.33
CA ILE A 59 -17.75 30.86 -16.43
C ILE A 59 -19.24 31.02 -16.08
N GLU A 60 -20.13 30.89 -17.05
CA GLU A 60 -21.59 30.93 -16.83
C GLU A 60 -22.05 29.75 -15.95
N ALA A 61 -21.49 28.56 -16.11
CA ALA A 61 -21.81 27.38 -15.30
C ALA A 61 -21.50 27.60 -13.80
N LEU A 62 -20.36 28.23 -13.47
CA LEU A 62 -20.06 28.61 -12.08
C LEU A 62 -20.99 29.72 -11.57
N LEU A 63 -21.32 30.71 -12.40
CA LEU A 63 -22.27 31.78 -12.03
C LEU A 63 -23.68 31.26 -11.78
N GLU A 64 -24.10 30.24 -12.52
CA GLU A 64 -25.41 29.58 -12.38
C GLU A 64 -25.42 28.43 -11.36
N TRP A 65 -24.30 28.11 -10.72
CA TRP A 65 -24.15 26.95 -9.84
C TRP A 65 -25.36 26.72 -8.90
N ASP A 66 -25.96 25.53 -8.99
CA ASP A 66 -27.06 25.12 -8.11
C ASP A 66 -26.53 24.16 -7.03
N PRO A 67 -26.56 24.55 -5.74
CA PRO A 67 -26.04 23.73 -4.65
C PRO A 67 -26.71 22.36 -4.52
N ARG A 68 -27.93 22.19 -5.04
CA ARG A 68 -28.70 20.94 -4.98
C ARG A 68 -28.45 20.02 -6.17
N ALA A 69 -27.80 20.50 -7.22
CA ALA A 69 -27.52 19.70 -8.39
C ALA A 69 -26.39 18.69 -8.12
N THR A 70 -26.47 17.54 -8.78
CA THR A 70 -25.34 16.61 -8.87
C THR A 70 -24.27 17.22 -9.78
N PRO A 71 -22.99 17.26 -9.38
CA PRO A 71 -21.91 17.74 -10.23
C PRO A 71 -21.87 17.02 -11.57
N SER A 72 -21.89 17.78 -12.67
CA SER A 72 -21.86 17.23 -14.04
C SER A 72 -21.08 18.09 -15.05
N HIS A 73 -20.76 19.33 -14.72
CA HIS A 73 -20.01 20.24 -15.58
C HIS A 73 -18.53 20.25 -15.19
N GLU A 74 -17.66 19.97 -16.16
CA GLU A 74 -16.20 20.00 -15.99
C GLU A 74 -15.65 21.40 -16.27
N ILE A 75 -14.65 21.82 -15.49
CA ILE A 75 -13.92 23.08 -15.68
C ILE A 75 -12.41 22.82 -15.69
N ALA A 76 -11.67 23.67 -16.41
CA ALA A 76 -10.22 23.66 -16.45
C ALA A 76 -9.66 24.66 -15.43
N PHE A 77 -9.11 24.15 -14.33
CA PHE A 77 -8.53 24.95 -13.27
C PHE A 77 -7.00 25.02 -13.40
N THR A 78 -6.44 26.22 -13.53
CA THR A 78 -4.99 26.40 -13.63
C THR A 78 -4.42 26.91 -12.30
N PRO A 79 -3.72 26.06 -11.50
CA PRO A 79 -3.18 26.48 -10.21
C PRO A 79 -2.07 27.54 -10.38
N ALA A 80 -1.96 28.47 -9.43
CA ALA A 80 -0.96 29.53 -9.46
C ALA A 80 0.47 29.04 -9.20
N ARG A 81 0.64 27.92 -8.48
CA ARG A 81 1.93 27.27 -8.20
C ARG A 81 1.76 25.78 -7.86
N VAL A 82 2.87 25.07 -7.77
CA VAL A 82 2.95 23.67 -7.36
C VAL A 82 3.90 23.54 -6.17
N ILE A 83 3.52 22.75 -5.17
CA ILE A 83 4.39 22.42 -4.04
C ILE A 83 4.75 20.93 -4.04
N LEU A 84 6.00 20.62 -3.73
CA LEU A 84 6.56 19.28 -3.73
C LEU A 84 7.24 19.01 -2.39
N GLN A 85 7.33 17.73 -2.02
CA GLN A 85 8.22 17.26 -0.96
C GLN A 85 9.28 16.31 -1.54
N ASP A 86 10.37 16.01 -0.84
CA ASP A 86 11.53 15.35 -1.45
C ASP A 86 11.33 13.89 -1.91
N PHE A 87 10.34 13.17 -1.41
CA PHE A 87 10.01 11.81 -1.88
C PHE A 87 9.27 11.82 -3.21
N THR A 88 8.32 12.73 -3.40
CA THR A 88 7.55 12.86 -4.65
C THR A 88 8.16 13.85 -5.63
N GLY A 89 8.94 14.80 -5.14
CA GLY A 89 9.60 15.81 -5.96
C GLY A 89 10.86 15.30 -6.66
N VAL A 90 11.59 14.33 -6.09
CA VAL A 90 12.69 13.67 -6.80
C VAL A 90 12.23 13.02 -8.11
N PRO A 91 11.19 12.14 -8.14
CA PRO A 91 10.71 11.59 -9.40
C PRO A 91 10.19 12.67 -10.36
N CYS A 92 9.49 13.70 -9.88
CA CYS A 92 9.07 14.80 -10.76
C CYS A 92 10.24 15.52 -11.45
N VAL A 93 11.34 15.76 -10.74
CA VAL A 93 12.55 16.37 -11.32
C VAL A 93 13.25 15.40 -12.29
N VAL A 94 13.22 14.09 -12.03
CA VAL A 94 13.69 13.06 -12.97
C VAL A 94 12.85 13.07 -14.25
N ASP A 95 11.53 13.17 -14.14
CA ASP A 95 10.63 13.18 -15.29
C ASP A 95 10.81 14.45 -16.14
N LEU A 96 10.98 15.62 -15.51
CA LEU A 96 11.35 16.85 -16.23
C LEU A 96 12.70 16.72 -16.95
N ALA A 97 13.69 16.06 -16.33
CA ALA A 97 14.99 15.80 -16.97
C ALA A 97 14.85 14.84 -18.16
N ALA A 98 14.10 13.75 -18.00
CA ALA A 98 13.84 12.78 -19.05
C ALA A 98 13.06 13.39 -20.23
N MET A 99 12.12 14.30 -19.95
CA MET A 99 11.40 15.06 -20.97
C MET A 99 12.33 15.98 -21.75
N ARG A 100 13.32 16.64 -21.12
CA ARG A 100 14.36 17.40 -21.83
C ARG A 100 15.14 16.51 -22.80
N ASP A 101 15.59 15.34 -22.34
CA ASP A 101 16.29 14.37 -23.18
C ASP A 101 15.41 13.86 -24.34
N ALA A 102 14.11 13.69 -24.11
CA ALA A 102 13.16 13.31 -25.15
C ALA A 102 12.97 14.42 -26.20
N ILE A 103 12.78 15.68 -25.78
CA ILE A 103 12.65 16.82 -26.71
C ILE A 103 13.91 16.98 -27.58
N VAL A 104 15.11 16.85 -27.00
CA VAL A 104 16.36 16.93 -27.76
C VAL A 104 16.46 15.81 -28.79
N ARG A 105 16.10 14.56 -28.41
CA ARG A 105 16.05 13.42 -29.35
C ARG A 105 15.07 13.63 -30.51
N LEU A 106 14.00 14.40 -30.29
CA LEU A 106 13.04 14.79 -31.33
C LEU A 106 13.46 16.04 -32.13
N GLY A 107 14.68 16.57 -31.91
CA GLY A 107 15.20 17.75 -32.61
C GLY A 107 14.66 19.09 -32.07
N GLY A 108 14.03 19.10 -30.89
CA GLY A 108 13.52 20.30 -30.23
C GLY A 108 14.48 20.90 -29.20
N ASN A 109 14.08 22.03 -28.62
CA ASN A 109 14.83 22.73 -27.58
C ASN A 109 14.44 22.24 -26.17
N ALA A 110 15.41 21.68 -25.42
CA ALA A 110 15.25 21.25 -24.03
C ALA A 110 14.66 22.33 -23.11
N GLU A 111 15.00 23.60 -23.33
CA GLU A 111 14.56 24.73 -22.50
C GLU A 111 13.04 24.99 -22.55
N ARG A 112 12.32 24.33 -23.48
CA ARG A 112 10.86 24.31 -23.52
C ARG A 112 10.25 23.44 -22.43
N VAL A 113 10.97 22.43 -21.92
CA VAL A 113 10.57 21.68 -20.74
C VAL A 113 11.06 22.43 -19.51
N ASN A 114 10.15 23.24 -18.96
CA ASN A 114 10.42 24.03 -17.77
C ASN A 114 9.10 24.30 -17.05
N PRO A 115 9.09 24.33 -15.69
CA PRO A 115 7.94 24.82 -14.95
C PRO A 115 7.52 26.22 -15.43
N LEU A 116 6.29 26.37 -15.89
CA LEU A 116 5.70 27.64 -16.32
C LEU A 116 5.22 28.46 -15.12
N ASN A 117 4.77 27.77 -14.07
CA ASN A 117 4.40 28.36 -12.79
C ASN A 117 5.46 28.02 -11.72
N PRO A 118 5.54 28.78 -10.61
CA PRO A 118 6.44 28.47 -9.51
C PRO A 118 6.23 27.03 -9.01
N ALA A 119 7.34 26.30 -8.88
CA ALA A 119 7.40 24.94 -8.37
C ALA A 119 8.38 24.88 -7.20
N GLU A 120 7.88 24.54 -6.02
CA GLU A 120 8.61 24.72 -4.77
C GLU A 120 8.71 23.39 -4.03
N LEU A 121 9.93 22.89 -3.85
CA LEU A 121 10.18 21.61 -3.21
C LEU A 121 10.73 21.82 -1.80
N VAL A 122 10.18 21.13 -0.81
CA VAL A 122 10.70 21.13 0.57
C VAL A 122 11.28 19.76 0.91
N ILE A 123 12.50 19.73 1.45
CA ILE A 123 13.16 18.49 1.89
C ILE A 123 12.85 18.25 3.38
N ASP A 124 11.95 17.30 3.66
CA ASP A 124 11.42 17.03 5.00
C ASP A 124 11.08 15.55 5.27
N HIS A 125 11.08 14.67 4.28
CA HIS A 125 10.77 13.23 4.47
C HIS A 125 12.02 12.37 4.75
N SER A 126 13.20 12.98 4.84
CA SER A 126 14.48 12.26 4.88
C SER A 126 15.09 12.04 6.27
N VAL A 127 14.67 12.77 7.32
CA VAL A 127 15.22 12.64 8.69
C VAL A 127 14.52 11.54 9.50
N GLN A 128 15.27 10.86 10.37
CA GLN A 128 14.77 9.79 11.24
C GLN A 128 15.15 10.06 12.71
N VAL A 129 14.32 9.60 13.65
CA VAL A 129 14.57 9.76 15.11
C VAL A 129 15.40 8.58 15.65
N ASP A 130 16.64 8.50 15.16
CA ASP A 130 17.62 7.48 15.56
C ASP A 130 18.08 7.71 17.03
N GLU A 131 18.48 8.94 17.36
CA GLU A 131 18.80 9.42 18.72
C GLU A 131 17.65 10.30 19.25
N TYR A 132 17.37 10.21 20.56
CA TYR A 132 16.23 10.89 21.20
C TYR A 132 16.47 11.15 22.68
N GLY A 133 15.70 12.08 23.27
CA GLY A 133 15.74 12.38 24.70
C GLY A 133 17.07 12.94 25.21
N THR A 134 18.02 13.26 24.34
CA THR A 134 19.34 13.81 24.68
C THR A 134 19.63 15.09 23.90
N PRO A 135 20.50 15.99 24.42
CA PRO A 135 20.90 17.21 23.71
C PRO A 135 21.65 16.98 22.39
N LYS A 136 22.23 15.79 22.19
CA LYS A 136 22.97 15.44 20.96
C LYS A 136 22.08 14.89 19.83
N ALA A 137 20.79 14.69 20.10
CA ALA A 137 19.86 14.03 19.18
C ALA A 137 19.79 14.70 17.80
N LEU A 138 19.60 16.02 17.75
CA LEU A 138 19.55 16.77 16.49
C LEU A 138 20.82 16.57 15.65
N ALA A 139 22.00 16.79 16.25
CA ALA A 139 23.27 16.69 15.51
C ALA A 139 23.52 15.28 14.98
N ALA A 140 23.22 14.25 15.78
CA ALA A 140 23.35 12.86 15.39
C ALA A 140 22.40 12.51 14.23
N ASN A 141 21.13 12.88 14.34
CA ASN A 141 20.11 12.57 13.34
C ASN A 141 20.37 13.33 12.02
N THR A 142 20.78 14.60 12.06
CA THR A 142 21.16 15.37 10.87
C THR A 142 22.40 14.80 10.18
N ALA A 143 23.43 14.40 10.94
CA ALA A 143 24.62 13.79 10.33
C ALA A 143 24.27 12.49 9.59
N MET A 144 23.39 11.67 10.17
CA MET A 144 22.89 10.45 9.54
C MET A 144 22.01 10.73 8.32
N GLU A 145 21.13 11.74 8.38
CA GLU A 145 20.31 12.18 7.24
C GLU A 145 21.16 12.58 6.03
N PHE A 146 22.16 13.45 6.22
CA PHE A 146 23.05 13.90 5.16
C PHE A 146 23.89 12.76 4.58
N ALA A 147 24.38 11.85 5.42
CA ALA A 147 25.13 10.69 4.98
C ALA A 147 24.27 9.77 4.08
N ARG A 148 23.01 9.52 4.47
CA ARG A 148 22.08 8.62 3.76
C ARG A 148 21.54 9.21 2.46
N ASN A 149 21.37 10.53 2.35
CA ASN A 149 20.64 11.18 1.25
C ASN A 149 21.50 12.06 0.32
N ARG A 150 22.83 11.97 0.40
CA ARG A 150 23.77 12.83 -0.33
C ARG A 150 23.47 12.94 -1.83
N GLU A 151 23.19 11.82 -2.50
CA GLU A 151 22.92 11.78 -3.94
C GLU A 151 21.61 12.50 -4.29
N ARG A 152 20.52 12.20 -3.57
CA ARG A 152 19.22 12.84 -3.75
C ARG A 152 19.32 14.37 -3.58
N TYR A 153 20.06 14.83 -2.57
CA TYR A 153 20.24 16.27 -2.34
C TYR A 153 21.10 16.93 -3.42
N ALA A 154 22.14 16.25 -3.91
CA ALA A 154 22.92 16.74 -5.04
C ALA A 154 22.05 16.86 -6.31
N PHE A 155 21.18 15.88 -6.55
CA PHE A 155 20.24 15.87 -7.69
C PHE A 155 19.20 17.00 -7.60
N LEU A 156 18.56 17.19 -6.44
CA LEU A 156 17.60 18.29 -6.25
C LEU A 156 18.27 19.67 -6.37
N ARG A 157 19.50 19.81 -5.85
CA ARG A 157 20.30 21.02 -6.02
C ARG A 157 20.62 21.29 -7.49
N TRP A 158 20.93 20.25 -8.27
CA TRP A 158 21.05 20.38 -9.72
C TRP A 158 19.73 20.84 -10.35
N GLY A 159 18.59 20.24 -9.97
CA GLY A 159 17.26 20.63 -10.46
C GLY A 159 16.97 22.11 -10.26
N GLN A 160 17.28 22.66 -9.09
CA GLN A 160 17.16 24.10 -8.79
C GLN A 160 17.98 24.99 -9.73
N THR A 161 19.14 24.52 -10.20
CA THR A 161 19.95 25.26 -11.17
C THR A 161 19.52 25.04 -12.61
N ALA A 162 18.91 23.90 -12.91
CA ALA A 162 18.57 23.49 -14.27
C ALA A 162 17.23 24.03 -14.77
N PHE A 163 16.26 24.24 -13.86
CA PHE A 163 14.90 24.67 -14.21
C PHE A 163 14.61 26.07 -13.66
N ARG A 164 14.10 26.97 -14.51
CA ARG A 164 13.54 28.26 -14.08
C ARG A 164 12.26 28.01 -13.28
N ASN A 165 11.92 28.93 -12.39
CA ASN A 165 10.74 28.84 -11.51
C ASN A 165 10.74 27.62 -10.56
N PHE A 166 11.85 26.88 -10.44
CA PHE A 166 11.98 25.76 -9.52
C PHE A 166 12.88 26.13 -8.34
N SER A 167 12.39 25.97 -7.11
CA SER A 167 13.11 26.30 -5.88
C SER A 167 13.11 25.12 -4.93
N VAL A 168 14.25 24.85 -4.29
CA VAL A 168 14.38 23.80 -3.26
C VAL A 168 14.67 24.44 -1.91
N VAL A 169 13.82 24.15 -0.93
CA VAL A 169 14.06 24.43 0.48
C VAL A 169 14.91 23.29 1.06
N PRO A 170 16.11 23.59 1.60
CA PRO A 170 17.08 22.57 2.02
C PRO A 170 16.59 21.78 3.26
N PRO A 171 17.20 20.61 3.53
CA PRO A 171 16.88 19.81 4.72
C PRO A 171 17.12 20.60 6.02
N ASN A 172 16.53 20.11 7.11
CA ASN A 172 16.64 20.73 8.44
C ASN A 172 16.10 22.18 8.49
N THR A 173 15.14 22.52 7.62
CA THR A 173 14.47 23.84 7.59
C THR A 173 13.06 23.78 8.19
N GLY A 174 12.29 22.76 7.79
CA GLY A 174 10.92 22.52 8.25
C GLY A 174 10.16 21.56 7.36
N ILE A 175 8.96 21.19 7.79
CA ILE A 175 7.98 20.35 7.10
C ILE A 175 7.26 21.19 6.04
N VAL A 176 7.01 20.59 4.88
CA VAL A 176 6.49 21.22 3.65
C VAL A 176 5.33 22.17 3.92
N HIS A 177 4.32 21.75 4.68
CA HIS A 177 3.11 22.56 4.91
C HIS A 177 3.31 23.72 5.87
N GLN A 178 4.19 23.57 6.86
CA GLN A 178 4.51 24.68 7.77
C GLN A 178 5.39 25.69 7.06
N VAL A 179 6.37 25.26 6.28
CA VAL A 179 7.16 26.15 5.41
C VAL A 179 6.26 26.84 4.37
N ASN A 180 5.25 26.13 3.86
CA ASN A 180 4.26 26.70 2.96
C ASN A 180 3.48 27.83 3.64
N LEU A 181 2.95 27.60 4.84
CA LEU A 181 2.19 28.59 5.60
C LEU A 181 3.07 29.78 6.03
N GLU A 182 4.26 29.48 6.56
CA GLU A 182 5.17 30.44 7.18
C GLU A 182 6.09 31.16 6.22
N TYR A 183 6.24 30.72 4.96
CA TYR A 183 7.14 31.37 4.00
C TYR A 183 6.58 31.42 2.57
N LEU A 184 6.19 30.28 1.99
CA LEU A 184 5.89 30.20 0.55
C LEU A 184 4.51 30.77 0.18
N GLY A 185 3.51 30.73 1.06
CA GLY A 185 2.16 31.20 0.77
C GLY A 185 2.12 32.70 0.46
N ARG A 186 1.58 33.06 -0.71
CA ARG A 186 1.46 34.47 -1.15
C ARG A 186 0.12 35.11 -0.78
N VAL A 187 -0.92 34.30 -0.61
CA VAL A 187 -2.33 34.71 -0.50
C VAL A 187 -2.85 35.36 -1.77
N ILE A 188 -2.27 36.48 -2.19
CA ILE A 188 -2.48 37.10 -3.48
C ILE A 188 -1.13 37.19 -4.20
N PHE A 189 -1.08 36.65 -5.42
CA PHE A 189 0.08 36.78 -6.29
C PHE A 189 0.25 38.22 -6.74
N ASP A 190 1.52 38.57 -6.90
CA ASP A 190 2.00 39.78 -7.53
C ASP A 190 2.97 39.30 -8.61
N ALA A 191 2.51 39.29 -9.86
CA ALA A 191 3.25 38.72 -10.97
C ALA A 191 3.42 39.76 -12.09
N GLU A 192 4.64 39.86 -12.61
CA GLU A 192 4.94 40.69 -13.76
C GLU A 192 4.88 39.85 -15.03
N ALA A 193 4.04 40.27 -15.99
CA ALA A 193 3.92 39.60 -17.28
C ALA A 193 3.80 40.62 -18.41
N GLY A 194 4.79 40.64 -19.32
CA GLY A 194 4.78 41.53 -20.49
C GLY A 194 4.82 43.02 -20.15
N GLY A 195 5.50 43.40 -19.05
CA GLY A 195 5.57 44.78 -18.55
C GLY A 195 4.35 45.25 -17.76
N THR A 196 3.34 44.39 -17.57
CA THR A 196 2.16 44.67 -16.75
C THR A 196 2.21 43.86 -15.46
N ARG A 197 2.06 44.55 -14.33
CA ARG A 197 1.92 43.91 -13.01
C ARG A 197 0.49 43.41 -12.82
N ARG A 198 0.33 42.15 -12.43
CA ARG A 198 -0.96 41.47 -12.28
C ARG A 198 -1.14 40.97 -10.85
N ALA A 199 -2.38 41.00 -10.38
CA ALA A 199 -2.74 40.41 -9.10
C ALA A 199 -3.87 39.38 -9.26
N TYR A 200 -3.74 38.25 -8.58
CA TYR A 200 -4.70 37.15 -8.59
C TYR A 200 -4.54 36.26 -7.34
N PRO A 201 -5.55 35.45 -6.94
CA PRO A 201 -5.44 34.58 -5.77
C PRO A 201 -4.30 33.56 -5.89
N ASP A 202 -3.59 33.33 -4.80
CA ASP A 202 -2.73 32.16 -4.65
C ASP A 202 -3.61 30.90 -4.62
N THR A 203 -3.25 29.94 -5.46
CA THR A 203 -3.85 28.62 -5.51
C THR A 203 -2.77 27.59 -5.84
N LEU A 204 -2.89 26.38 -5.33
CA LEU A 204 -1.88 25.36 -5.55
C LEU A 204 -2.42 23.94 -5.56
N VAL A 205 -1.67 23.08 -6.22
CA VAL A 205 -1.73 21.63 -6.00
C VAL A 205 -0.39 21.17 -5.44
N GLY A 206 -0.41 20.13 -4.62
CA GLY A 206 0.83 19.60 -4.03
C GLY A 206 0.90 18.09 -4.06
N THR A 207 2.09 17.52 -4.14
CA THR A 207 2.30 16.06 -4.15
C THR A 207 2.28 15.46 -2.74
N ASP A 208 1.36 15.97 -1.92
CA ASP A 208 1.13 15.61 -0.53
C ASP A 208 -0.34 15.92 -0.17
N SER A 209 -1.03 14.98 0.47
CA SER A 209 -2.47 15.08 0.77
C SER A 209 -2.80 16.24 1.73
N HIS A 210 -1.90 16.57 2.66
CA HIS A 210 -2.07 17.63 3.66
C HIS A 210 -1.73 19.03 3.12
N THR A 211 -1.49 19.17 1.80
CA THR A 211 -1.39 20.47 1.11
C THR A 211 -2.59 21.37 1.43
N THR A 212 -3.72 20.76 1.80
CA THR A 212 -4.92 21.43 2.28
C THR A 212 -4.71 22.33 3.50
N MET A 213 -3.63 22.18 4.26
CA MET A 213 -3.31 23.04 5.41
C MET A 213 -3.26 24.53 5.06
N ILE A 214 -2.81 24.87 3.86
CA ILE A 214 -2.70 26.27 3.38
C ILE A 214 -4.07 26.94 3.21
N ASN A 215 -5.16 26.15 3.14
CA ASN A 215 -6.53 26.67 3.06
C ASN A 215 -6.93 27.45 4.32
N GLY A 216 -6.25 27.26 5.46
CA GLY A 216 -6.41 28.10 6.66
C GLY A 216 -5.97 29.56 6.46
N LEU A 217 -5.11 29.81 5.47
CA LEU A 217 -4.65 31.15 5.05
C LEU A 217 -5.55 31.77 3.97
N GLY A 218 -6.60 31.06 3.53
CA GLY A 218 -7.49 31.48 2.45
C GLY A 218 -6.97 31.20 1.05
N VAL A 219 -5.92 30.39 0.94
CA VAL A 219 -5.34 29.93 -0.33
C VAL A 219 -5.97 28.60 -0.69
N LEU A 220 -6.61 28.49 -1.86
CA LEU A 220 -7.22 27.24 -2.29
C LEU A 220 -6.16 26.25 -2.79
N GLY A 221 -6.00 25.12 -2.09
CA GLY A 221 -5.15 24.03 -2.55
C GLY A 221 -5.40 22.68 -1.88
N TRP A 222 -4.94 21.63 -2.56
CA TRP A 222 -5.14 20.23 -2.17
C TRP A 222 -4.06 19.31 -2.72
N GLY A 223 -4.03 18.08 -2.23
CA GLY A 223 -3.08 17.06 -2.67
C GLY A 223 -3.46 16.39 -4.00
N VAL A 224 -2.47 16.14 -4.86
CA VAL A 224 -2.60 15.49 -6.18
C VAL A 224 -1.47 14.49 -6.39
N GLY A 225 -1.59 13.64 -7.42
CA GLY A 225 -0.50 12.75 -7.82
C GLY A 225 0.69 13.49 -8.46
N GLY A 226 1.86 12.86 -8.52
CA GLY A 226 3.07 13.43 -9.16
C GLY A 226 2.85 13.85 -10.62
N ILE A 227 2.16 13.03 -11.41
CA ILE A 227 1.86 13.31 -12.83
C ILE A 227 0.96 14.55 -12.98
N GLU A 228 -0.05 14.70 -12.12
CA GLU A 228 -0.93 15.88 -12.14
C GLU A 228 -0.17 17.14 -11.74
N ALA A 229 0.73 17.04 -10.75
CA ALA A 229 1.63 18.13 -10.38
C ALA A 229 2.60 18.49 -11.51
N GLU A 230 3.16 17.52 -12.24
CA GLU A 230 4.01 17.74 -13.42
C GLU A 230 3.27 18.43 -14.56
N ALA A 231 2.06 17.95 -14.88
CA ALA A 231 1.21 18.57 -15.87
C ALA A 231 0.90 20.03 -15.49
N ALA A 232 0.55 20.29 -14.23
CA ALA A 232 0.33 21.63 -13.70
C ALA A 232 1.60 22.50 -13.76
N MET A 233 2.77 21.95 -13.44
CA MET A 233 4.06 22.66 -13.58
C MET A 233 4.30 23.07 -15.03
N LEU A 234 3.96 22.23 -16.01
CA LEU A 234 4.10 22.52 -17.44
C LEU A 234 2.97 23.39 -18.02
N GLY A 235 2.08 23.91 -17.16
CA GLY A 235 1.00 24.84 -17.50
C GLY A 235 -0.27 24.18 -18.04
N GLN A 236 -0.41 22.86 -17.90
CA GLN A 236 -1.66 22.18 -18.18
C GLN A 236 -2.64 22.40 -17.02
N ALA A 237 -3.88 22.77 -17.35
CA ALA A 237 -4.94 22.92 -16.35
C ALA A 237 -5.35 21.56 -15.76
N VAL A 238 -5.72 21.57 -14.49
CA VAL A 238 -6.34 20.44 -13.79
C VAL A 238 -7.82 20.42 -14.15
N THR A 239 -8.29 19.34 -14.76
CA THR A 239 -9.72 19.14 -15.05
C THR A 239 -10.45 18.67 -13.80
N MET A 240 -11.53 19.35 -13.44
CA MET A 240 -12.36 18.96 -12.29
C MET A 240 -13.83 19.25 -12.54
N LEU A 241 -14.72 18.48 -11.91
CA LEU A 241 -16.14 18.84 -11.82
C LEU A 241 -16.32 20.05 -10.91
N ILE A 242 -17.28 20.93 -11.22
CA ILE A 242 -17.66 22.01 -10.30
C ILE A 242 -18.13 21.36 -8.98
N PRO A 243 -17.43 21.61 -7.85
CA PRO A 243 -17.65 20.84 -6.63
C PRO A 243 -18.93 21.26 -5.91
N GLN A 244 -19.52 20.32 -5.17
CA GLN A 244 -20.45 20.69 -4.10
C GLN A 244 -19.67 21.31 -2.93
N VAL A 245 -20.28 22.29 -2.25
CA VAL A 245 -19.64 23.01 -1.13
C VAL A 245 -20.51 22.90 0.12
N LEU A 246 -19.98 22.24 1.15
CA LEU A 246 -20.60 22.19 2.46
C LEU A 246 -20.14 23.38 3.30
N GLY A 247 -21.09 24.14 3.83
CA GLY A 247 -20.82 25.22 4.79
C GLY A 247 -20.67 24.66 6.20
N PHE A 248 -19.59 25.01 6.89
CA PHE A 248 -19.38 24.67 8.29
C PHE A 248 -19.34 25.93 9.16
N ARG A 249 -20.43 26.20 9.87
CA ARG A 249 -20.60 27.36 10.73
C ARG A 249 -19.90 27.16 12.07
N LEU A 250 -19.02 28.09 12.44
CA LEU A 250 -18.36 28.15 13.73
C LEU A 250 -18.81 29.42 14.44
N ASP A 251 -19.39 29.26 15.63
CA ASP A 251 -19.84 30.36 16.48
C ASP A 251 -19.28 30.24 17.89
N GLY A 252 -19.31 31.33 18.66
CA GLY A 252 -18.79 31.35 20.03
C GLY A 252 -17.26 31.45 20.11
N ARG A 253 -16.68 30.91 21.18
CA ARG A 253 -15.24 30.91 21.45
C ARG A 253 -14.83 29.62 22.16
N LEU A 254 -13.62 29.14 21.89
CA LEU A 254 -13.06 28.00 22.60
C LEU A 254 -12.93 28.32 24.09
N GLN A 255 -13.29 27.36 24.94
CA GLN A 255 -13.18 27.50 26.39
C GLN A 255 -11.71 27.37 26.84
N PRO A 256 -11.29 28.03 27.94
CA PRO A 256 -9.98 27.81 28.54
C PRO A 256 -9.72 26.32 28.79
N GLY A 257 -8.60 25.82 28.30
CA GLY A 257 -8.20 24.42 28.40
C GLY A 257 -8.51 23.59 27.15
N ALA A 258 -9.43 24.01 26.28
CA ALA A 258 -9.59 23.43 24.95
C ALA A 258 -8.53 24.00 23.98
N THR A 259 -8.06 23.17 23.06
CA THR A 259 -6.99 23.47 22.11
C THR A 259 -7.47 23.36 20.66
N ALA A 260 -6.64 23.82 19.72
CA ALA A 260 -6.87 23.61 18.28
C ALA A 260 -6.99 22.12 17.92
N THR A 261 -6.24 21.25 18.62
CA THR A 261 -6.30 19.80 18.44
C THR A 261 -7.69 19.27 18.82
N ASP A 262 -8.25 19.74 19.93
CA ASP A 262 -9.60 19.33 20.37
C ASP A 262 -10.69 19.78 19.39
N LEU A 263 -10.53 20.99 18.87
CA LEU A 263 -11.42 21.55 17.86
C LEU A 263 -11.36 20.73 16.57
N VAL A 264 -10.18 20.44 16.02
CA VAL A 264 -10.08 19.68 14.78
C VAL A 264 -10.56 18.24 14.93
N LEU A 265 -10.33 17.58 16.07
CA LEU A 265 -10.88 16.24 16.32
C LEU A 265 -12.41 16.25 16.36
N THR A 266 -12.99 17.31 16.93
CA THR A 266 -14.45 17.52 16.94
C THR A 266 -15.00 17.73 15.54
N VAL A 267 -14.38 18.62 14.77
CA VAL A 267 -14.74 18.89 13.37
C VAL A 267 -14.59 17.62 12.51
N THR A 268 -13.50 16.86 12.69
CA THR A 268 -13.22 15.61 11.97
C THR A 268 -14.30 14.57 12.23
N GLU A 269 -14.68 14.37 13.49
CA GLU A 269 -15.76 13.45 13.87
C GLU A 269 -17.09 13.84 13.19
N MET A 270 -17.45 15.12 13.23
CA MET A 270 -18.70 15.63 12.66
C MET A 270 -18.73 15.50 11.12
N LEU A 271 -17.67 15.91 10.45
CA LEU A 271 -17.57 15.85 8.99
C LEU A 271 -17.50 14.40 8.48
N ARG A 272 -16.83 13.49 9.19
CA ARG A 272 -16.87 12.06 8.85
C ARG A 272 -18.26 11.46 8.98
N LYS A 273 -18.99 11.78 10.05
CA LYS A 273 -20.39 11.35 10.20
C LYS A 273 -21.28 11.90 9.08
N LYS A 274 -21.00 13.11 8.60
CA LYS A 274 -21.76 13.76 7.51
C LYS A 274 -21.48 13.17 6.13
N GLY A 275 -20.24 12.76 5.85
CA GLY A 275 -19.82 12.23 4.55
C GLY A 275 -19.56 13.34 3.52
N VAL A 276 -18.31 13.82 3.49
CA VAL A 276 -17.88 14.94 2.64
C VAL A 276 -16.86 14.56 1.56
N VAL A 277 -16.85 13.29 1.15
CA VAL A 277 -16.00 12.80 0.05
C VAL A 277 -16.37 13.52 -1.25
N ASP A 278 -15.35 13.95 -2.00
CA ASP A 278 -15.44 14.71 -3.26
C ASP A 278 -16.16 16.07 -3.15
N LYS A 279 -16.23 16.63 -1.93
CA LYS A 279 -16.81 17.95 -1.65
C LYS A 279 -15.76 18.91 -1.13
N PHE A 280 -16.03 20.20 -1.33
CA PHE A 280 -15.34 21.26 -0.62
C PHE A 280 -16.04 21.51 0.73
N VAL A 281 -15.27 21.83 1.75
CA VAL A 281 -15.77 22.32 3.03
C VAL A 281 -15.32 23.77 3.19
N GLU A 282 -16.26 24.67 3.44
CA GLU A 282 -16.00 26.09 3.65
C GLU A 282 -16.42 26.51 5.05
N PHE A 283 -15.47 27.02 5.83
CA PHE A 283 -15.71 27.46 7.20
C PHE A 283 -16.21 28.91 7.22
N PHE A 284 -17.30 29.16 7.94
CA PHE A 284 -17.91 30.48 8.07
C PHE A 284 -18.49 30.68 9.48
N GLY A 285 -19.12 31.82 9.75
CA GLY A 285 -19.65 32.18 11.07
C GLY A 285 -18.76 33.14 11.85
N ASP A 286 -19.29 33.73 12.92
CA ASP A 286 -18.60 34.80 13.63
C ASP A 286 -17.55 34.28 14.61
N GLY A 287 -17.57 32.99 14.93
CA GLY A 287 -16.52 32.30 15.68
C GLY A 287 -15.15 32.35 15.00
N LEU A 288 -15.07 32.52 13.68
CA LEU A 288 -13.80 32.66 12.95
C LEU A 288 -12.95 33.83 13.46
N ALA A 289 -13.58 34.92 13.91
CA ALA A 289 -12.88 36.09 14.46
C ALA A 289 -12.13 35.76 15.77
N ASN A 290 -12.51 34.67 16.45
CA ASN A 290 -11.90 34.20 17.69
C ASN A 290 -10.87 33.08 17.47
N LEU A 291 -10.64 32.66 16.22
CA LEU A 291 -9.72 31.58 15.88
C LEU A 291 -8.43 32.14 15.24
N PRO A 292 -7.28 32.04 15.93
CA PRO A 292 -5.98 32.33 15.35
C PRO A 292 -5.75 31.54 14.05
N LEU A 293 -4.92 32.07 13.15
CA LEU A 293 -4.69 31.41 11.86
C LEU A 293 -4.12 30.00 11.99
N ALA A 294 -3.28 29.78 13.00
CA ALA A 294 -2.74 28.45 13.26
C ALA A 294 -3.83 27.41 13.58
N ASP A 295 -4.92 27.80 14.25
CA ASP A 295 -6.05 26.91 14.54
C ASP A 295 -6.81 26.59 13.25
N ARG A 296 -7.00 27.58 12.37
CA ARG A 296 -7.60 27.40 11.04
C ARG A 296 -6.77 26.44 10.19
N ALA A 297 -5.45 26.59 10.19
CA ALA A 297 -4.52 25.71 9.48
C ALA A 297 -4.56 24.28 10.03
N THR A 298 -4.64 24.11 11.35
CA THR A 298 -4.83 22.78 11.99
C THR A 298 -6.12 22.11 11.51
N ILE A 299 -7.23 22.85 11.41
CA ILE A 299 -8.49 22.31 10.89
C ILE A 299 -8.38 21.93 9.41
N ALA A 300 -7.87 22.86 8.59
CA ALA A 300 -7.71 22.69 7.15
C ALA A 300 -6.74 21.54 6.78
N ASN A 301 -5.73 21.32 7.61
CA ASN A 301 -4.78 20.22 7.46
C ASN A 301 -5.49 18.87 7.45
N MET A 302 -6.45 18.64 8.36
CA MET A 302 -7.12 17.33 8.50
C MET A 302 -8.19 17.03 7.44
N ALA A 303 -8.25 17.81 6.36
CA ALA A 303 -9.19 17.59 5.25
C ALA A 303 -9.17 16.18 4.67
N PRO A 304 -8.00 15.55 4.43
CA PRO A 304 -7.94 14.14 4.02
C PRO A 304 -8.55 13.21 5.08
N GLU A 305 -8.32 13.45 6.37
CA GLU A 305 -8.83 12.64 7.47
C GLU A 305 -10.35 12.70 7.62
N TYR A 306 -11.02 13.79 7.24
CA TYR A 306 -12.49 13.84 7.15
C TYR A 306 -13.07 13.66 5.74
N GLY A 307 -12.20 13.58 4.73
CA GLY A 307 -12.50 13.08 3.38
C GLY A 307 -12.81 14.15 2.33
N SER A 308 -12.76 15.43 2.67
CA SER A 308 -13.01 16.50 1.71
C SER A 308 -11.80 16.75 0.81
N THR A 309 -12.02 17.28 -0.39
CA THR A 309 -10.92 17.78 -1.25
C THR A 309 -10.18 18.95 -0.60
N CYS A 310 -10.90 19.84 0.10
CA CYS A 310 -10.32 20.96 0.85
C CYS A 310 -11.21 21.38 2.04
N GLY A 311 -10.60 22.04 3.02
CA GLY A 311 -11.28 22.72 4.12
C GLY A 311 -10.79 24.17 4.22
N ILE A 312 -11.55 25.14 3.70
CA ILE A 312 -11.07 26.50 3.45
C ILE A 312 -11.71 27.57 4.33
N PHE A 313 -10.88 28.53 4.73
CA PHE A 313 -11.26 29.70 5.50
C PHE A 313 -11.10 30.95 4.64
N PRO A 314 -12.07 31.88 4.61
CA PRO A 314 -11.95 33.10 3.81
C PRO A 314 -10.87 34.06 4.36
N ILE A 315 -10.33 34.91 3.48
CA ILE A 315 -9.38 35.96 3.86
C ILE A 315 -10.08 36.98 4.78
N ASP A 316 -9.46 37.29 5.91
CA ASP A 316 -9.97 38.29 6.85
C ASP A 316 -8.83 39.02 7.60
N ALA A 317 -9.20 39.75 8.67
CA ALA A 317 -8.25 40.50 9.49
C ALA A 317 -7.19 39.59 10.16
N GLU A 318 -7.56 38.35 10.50
CA GLU A 318 -6.62 37.37 11.07
C GLU A 318 -5.60 36.91 10.03
N THR A 319 -6.02 36.76 8.77
CA THR A 319 -5.08 36.52 7.66
C THR A 319 -4.01 37.60 7.60
N LEU A 320 -4.39 38.88 7.64
CA LEU A 320 -3.42 39.99 7.62
C LEU A 320 -2.53 40.00 8.86
N ARG A 321 -3.10 39.73 10.05
CA ARG A 321 -2.32 39.63 11.30
C ARG A 321 -1.26 38.53 11.22
N TYR A 322 -1.59 37.38 10.63
CA TYR A 322 -0.62 36.31 10.44
C TYR A 322 0.46 36.65 9.40
N LEU A 323 0.11 37.33 8.31
CA LEU A 323 1.09 37.80 7.34
C LEU A 323 2.08 38.80 7.97
N GLU A 324 1.59 39.70 8.83
CA GLU A 324 2.44 40.60 9.61
C GLU A 324 3.33 39.81 10.59
N LEU A 325 2.74 38.89 11.36
CA LEU A 325 3.46 38.04 12.33
C LEU A 325 4.58 37.21 11.67
N SER A 326 4.33 36.69 10.48
CA SER A 326 5.30 35.90 9.69
C SER A 326 6.28 36.79 8.91
N GLY A 327 6.28 38.10 9.15
CA GLY A 327 7.26 39.04 8.60
C GLY A 327 7.06 39.33 7.12
N ARG A 328 5.83 39.23 6.58
CA ARG A 328 5.57 39.59 5.19
C ARG A 328 5.67 41.10 4.98
N PRO A 329 6.20 41.54 3.82
CA PRO A 329 6.34 42.96 3.53
C PRO A 329 4.99 43.67 3.57
N ARG A 330 4.98 44.91 4.09
CA ARG A 330 3.78 45.75 4.20
C ARG A 330 3.04 45.90 2.86
N GLU A 331 3.77 46.06 1.77
CA GLU A 331 3.19 46.17 0.41
C GLU A 331 2.34 44.95 0.04
N ARG A 332 2.76 43.75 0.47
CA ARG A 332 2.01 42.51 0.23
C ARG A 332 0.74 42.46 1.07
N ILE A 333 0.80 42.91 2.32
CA ILE A 333 -0.36 43.00 3.21
C ILE A 333 -1.38 43.98 2.64
N GLU A 334 -0.93 45.14 2.15
CA GLU A 334 -1.76 46.14 1.48
C GLU A 334 -2.41 45.59 0.21
N LEU A 335 -1.65 44.85 -0.63
CA LEU A 335 -2.18 44.17 -1.81
C LEU A 335 -3.26 43.13 -1.45
N VAL A 336 -2.98 42.22 -0.52
CA VAL A 336 -3.93 41.19 -0.10
C VAL A 336 -5.22 41.82 0.40
N SER A 337 -5.09 42.85 1.24
CA SER A 337 -6.18 43.63 1.82
C SER A 337 -7.04 44.32 0.74
N ALA A 338 -6.42 45.00 -0.22
CA ALA A 338 -7.12 45.71 -1.30
C ALA A 338 -7.78 44.73 -2.28
N TYR A 339 -7.06 43.69 -2.71
CA TYR A 339 -7.54 42.72 -3.68
C TYR A 339 -8.71 41.90 -3.13
N ALA A 340 -8.59 41.37 -1.90
CA ALA A 340 -9.65 40.57 -1.30
C ALA A 340 -10.96 41.35 -1.14
N ARG A 341 -10.89 42.65 -0.81
CA ARG A 341 -12.07 43.53 -0.76
C ARG A 341 -12.65 43.80 -2.13
N ALA A 342 -11.82 44.15 -3.11
CA ALA A 342 -12.28 44.44 -4.46
C ALA A 342 -12.96 43.23 -5.14
N GLN A 343 -12.54 42.01 -4.80
CA GLN A 343 -13.06 40.78 -5.39
C GLN A 343 -14.19 40.12 -4.58
N GLY A 344 -14.62 40.70 -3.45
CA GLY A 344 -15.62 40.08 -2.58
C GLY A 344 -15.17 38.76 -1.94
N LEU A 345 -13.87 38.62 -1.74
CA LEU A 345 -13.17 37.52 -1.06
C LEU A 345 -12.90 37.84 0.43
N TRP A 346 -13.07 39.09 0.84
CA TRP A 346 -12.91 39.51 2.22
C TRP A 346 -14.12 39.13 3.09
N ARG A 347 -13.89 38.39 4.18
CA ARG A 347 -14.93 38.10 5.18
C ARG A 347 -15.18 39.32 6.07
N ASN A 348 -16.45 39.64 6.25
CA ASN A 348 -16.93 40.61 7.23
C ASN A 348 -17.61 39.91 8.42
N GLN A 349 -17.55 40.52 9.61
CA GLN A 349 -18.34 40.09 10.75
C GLN A 349 -19.83 40.29 10.47
N GLY A 350 -20.68 39.33 10.86
CA GLY A 350 -22.11 39.35 10.54
C GLY A 350 -22.43 39.19 9.05
N ALA A 351 -21.48 38.76 8.22
CA ALA A 351 -21.72 38.48 6.81
C ALA A 351 -22.81 37.41 6.65
N ARG A 352 -23.73 37.65 5.72
CA ARG A 352 -24.75 36.65 5.36
C ARG A 352 -24.06 35.41 4.79
N PRO A 353 -24.50 34.19 5.16
CA PRO A 353 -23.95 32.96 4.59
C PRO A 353 -24.10 32.93 3.06
N ALA A 354 -23.11 32.35 2.37
CA ALA A 354 -23.28 31.95 0.99
C ALA A 354 -24.35 30.85 0.90
N ARG A 355 -24.84 30.56 -0.31
CA ARG A 355 -25.76 29.44 -0.51
C ARG A 355 -24.95 28.16 -0.59
N TYR A 356 -24.95 27.32 0.44
CA TYR A 356 -24.21 26.06 0.43
C TYR A 356 -25.06 24.87 -0.06
N THR A 357 -24.39 23.77 -0.45
CA THR A 357 -25.04 22.48 -0.73
C THR A 357 -25.73 21.93 0.51
N ASP A 358 -25.07 22.06 1.64
CA ASP A 358 -25.52 21.58 2.95
C ASP A 358 -24.77 22.38 4.02
N GLU A 359 -25.28 22.37 5.25
CA GLU A 359 -24.70 23.12 6.37
C GLU A 359 -24.53 22.26 7.62
N LEU A 360 -23.45 22.51 8.35
CA LEU A 360 -23.22 22.04 9.71
C LEU A 360 -22.85 23.21 10.60
N GLU A 361 -23.09 23.07 11.90
CA GLU A 361 -22.79 24.11 12.89
C GLU A 361 -22.11 23.52 14.11
N LEU A 362 -21.15 24.26 14.65
CA LEU A 362 -20.47 23.97 15.91
C LEU A 362 -20.35 25.25 16.75
N ASP A 363 -20.90 25.20 17.97
CA ASP A 363 -20.55 26.16 19.02
C ASP A 363 -19.18 25.80 19.58
N LEU A 364 -18.20 26.67 19.38
CA LEU A 364 -16.84 26.54 19.89
C LEU A 364 -16.82 26.42 21.43
N GLY A 365 -17.83 26.95 22.12
CA GLY A 365 -17.98 26.83 23.58
C GLY A 365 -18.26 25.40 24.05
N SER A 366 -18.73 24.52 23.16
CA SER A 366 -19.01 23.11 23.46
C SER A 366 -17.80 22.19 23.30
N VAL A 367 -16.71 22.68 22.70
CA VAL A 367 -15.48 21.90 22.49
C VAL A 367 -14.80 21.68 23.83
N GLU A 368 -14.49 20.42 24.13
CA GLU A 368 -13.80 20.02 25.35
C GLU A 368 -12.51 19.25 25.04
N PRO A 369 -11.53 19.23 25.97
CA PRO A 369 -10.30 18.48 25.80
C PRO A 369 -10.57 17.01 25.45
N SER A 370 -9.85 16.50 24.45
CA SER A 370 -10.09 15.19 23.86
C SER A 370 -8.81 14.58 23.27
N LEU A 371 -8.88 13.29 22.98
CA LEU A 371 -7.88 12.53 22.22
C LEU A 371 -8.61 11.75 21.12
N ALA A 372 -7.88 11.19 20.16
CA ALA A 372 -8.45 10.29 19.16
C ALA A 372 -7.79 8.92 19.23
N GLY A 373 -8.59 7.86 19.14
CA GLY A 373 -8.08 6.49 19.12
C GLY A 373 -9.01 5.48 19.80
N PRO A 374 -8.50 4.25 20.04
CA PRO A 374 -7.11 3.83 19.91
C PRO A 374 -6.68 3.44 18.47
N ARG A 375 -7.60 3.45 17.49
CA ARG A 375 -7.32 2.91 16.15
C ARG A 375 -7.48 3.90 14.99
N ARG A 376 -8.36 4.90 15.09
CA ARG A 376 -8.65 5.81 13.97
C ARG A 376 -8.71 7.29 14.40
N PRO A 377 -8.32 8.25 13.54
CA PRO A 377 -8.35 9.69 13.87
C PRO A 377 -9.75 10.25 14.19
N GLN A 378 -10.80 9.69 13.61
CA GLN A 378 -12.18 10.10 13.86
C GLN A 378 -12.79 9.51 15.15
N ASP A 379 -12.09 8.60 15.83
CA ASP A 379 -12.55 8.01 17.10
C ASP A 379 -12.27 8.99 18.26
N ARG A 380 -12.95 10.13 18.28
CA ARG A 380 -12.79 11.15 19.33
C ARG A 380 -13.22 10.59 20.69
N VAL A 381 -12.38 10.79 21.69
CA VAL A 381 -12.60 10.42 23.09
C VAL A 381 -12.40 11.66 23.97
N PRO A 382 -13.45 12.22 24.57
CA PRO A 382 -13.30 13.28 25.55
C PRO A 382 -12.39 12.88 26.72
N LEU A 383 -11.53 13.79 27.16
CA LEU A 383 -10.54 13.49 28.20
C LEU A 383 -11.19 13.10 29.54
N LYS A 384 -12.37 13.66 29.85
CA LYS A 384 -13.17 13.29 31.04
C LYS A 384 -13.59 11.83 31.04
N SER A 385 -13.84 11.24 29.87
CA SER A 385 -14.22 9.83 29.71
C SER A 385 -13.04 8.95 29.27
N ALA A 386 -11.87 9.50 29.00
CA ALA A 386 -10.70 8.74 28.54
C ALA A 386 -10.36 7.55 29.46
N LYS A 387 -10.45 7.72 30.78
CA LYS A 387 -10.20 6.62 31.75
C LYS A 387 -11.24 5.50 31.67
N SER A 388 -12.53 5.84 31.50
CA SER A 388 -13.58 4.82 31.38
C SER A 388 -13.50 4.11 30.04
N VAL A 389 -13.28 4.85 28.95
CA VAL A 389 -13.07 4.31 27.61
C VAL A 389 -11.82 3.42 27.57
N TYR A 390 -10.71 3.87 28.17
CA TYR A 390 -9.51 3.05 28.33
C TYR A 390 -9.81 1.79 29.14
N ARG A 391 -10.49 1.86 30.27
CA ARG A 391 -10.84 0.66 31.08
C ARG A 391 -11.69 -0.34 30.31
N THR A 392 -12.65 0.13 29.52
CA THR A 392 -13.49 -0.73 28.67
C THR A 392 -12.63 -1.42 27.61
N ASN A 393 -11.81 -0.65 26.90
CA ASN A 393 -10.90 -1.21 25.90
C ASN A 393 -9.85 -2.13 26.52
N ALA A 394 -9.25 -1.77 27.65
CA ALA A 394 -8.26 -2.56 28.37
C ALA A 394 -8.84 -3.87 28.92
N ARG A 395 -10.12 -3.91 29.34
CA ARG A 395 -10.80 -5.17 29.68
C ARG A 395 -10.91 -6.08 28.46
N LYS A 396 -11.40 -5.53 27.35
CA LYS A 396 -11.49 -6.25 26.08
C LYS A 396 -10.12 -6.77 25.63
N THR A 397 -9.09 -5.92 25.69
CA THR A 397 -7.72 -6.30 25.35
C THR A 397 -7.10 -7.28 26.34
N ALA A 398 -7.43 -7.20 27.62
CA ALA A 398 -6.99 -8.17 28.62
C ALA A 398 -7.68 -9.54 28.45
N GLU A 399 -8.95 -9.57 28.05
CA GLU A 399 -9.68 -10.79 27.66
C GLU A 399 -9.06 -11.39 26.39
N GLU A 400 -8.86 -10.60 25.34
CA GLU A 400 -8.16 -11.00 24.11
C GLU A 400 -6.75 -11.52 24.42
N ARG A 401 -6.00 -10.85 25.30
CA ARG A 401 -4.69 -11.33 25.75
C ARG A 401 -4.78 -12.64 26.50
N ARG A 402 -5.66 -12.77 27.50
CA ARG A 402 -5.79 -14.02 28.28
C ARG A 402 -6.19 -15.19 27.38
N ALA A 403 -7.00 -14.93 26.36
CA ALA A 403 -7.33 -15.91 25.33
C ALA A 403 -6.12 -16.31 24.48
N ARG A 404 -5.20 -15.38 24.17
CA ARG A 404 -3.95 -15.66 23.42
C ARG A 404 -2.83 -16.26 24.27
N ASN A 405 -2.66 -15.81 25.50
CA ASN A 405 -1.61 -16.21 26.43
C ASN A 405 -2.12 -16.15 27.89
N ALA A 406 -2.52 -17.30 28.42
CA ALA A 406 -3.04 -17.42 29.79
C ALA A 406 -2.03 -17.04 30.89
N ALA A 407 -0.72 -17.07 30.60
CA ALA A 407 0.34 -16.69 31.53
C ALA A 407 0.61 -15.17 31.53
N ALA A 408 0.14 -14.43 30.52
CA ALA A 408 0.38 -13.00 30.43
C ALA A 408 -0.55 -12.22 31.36
N GLN A 409 0.06 -11.50 32.31
CA GLN A 409 -0.68 -10.73 33.30
C GLN A 409 -0.86 -9.26 32.91
N GLY A 410 -0.29 -8.82 31.78
CA GLY A 410 -0.26 -7.41 31.40
C GLY A 410 0.68 -6.58 32.25
N VAL A 411 1.71 -7.22 32.79
CA VAL A 411 2.72 -6.63 33.64
C VAL A 411 4.08 -7.30 33.35
N ALA A 412 5.16 -6.52 33.26
CA ALA A 412 6.52 -7.03 33.05
C ALA A 412 7.58 -6.22 33.81
N PRO A 413 8.55 -6.88 34.48
CA PRO A 413 9.70 -6.18 35.03
C PRO A 413 10.64 -5.71 33.92
N VAL A 414 11.25 -4.53 34.08
CA VAL A 414 12.28 -4.00 33.18
C VAL A 414 13.44 -3.42 33.99
N THR A 415 14.68 -3.65 33.55
CA THR A 415 15.85 -3.04 34.18
C THR A 415 16.38 -1.97 33.25
N LEU A 416 16.40 -0.72 33.70
CA LEU A 416 16.94 0.44 32.97
C LEU A 416 17.97 1.13 33.85
N ASP A 417 19.16 1.38 33.31
CA ASP A 417 20.23 2.13 34.00
C ASP A 417 20.51 1.58 35.42
N GLY A 418 20.50 0.26 35.57
CA GLY A 418 20.70 -0.44 36.85
C GLY A 418 19.51 -0.45 37.81
N ARG A 419 18.36 0.14 37.45
CA ARG A 419 17.14 0.19 38.27
C ARG A 419 16.09 -0.80 37.75
N ARG A 420 15.53 -1.61 38.65
CA ARG A 420 14.42 -2.53 38.34
C ARG A 420 13.08 -1.81 38.48
N LEU A 421 12.30 -1.82 37.42
CA LEU A 421 11.01 -1.15 37.25
C LEU A 421 9.96 -2.18 36.78
N GLN A 422 8.69 -1.79 36.75
CA GLN A 422 7.59 -2.63 36.30
C GLN A 422 6.75 -1.84 35.27
N LEU A 423 6.55 -2.41 34.09
CA LEU A 423 5.68 -1.90 33.03
C LEU A 423 4.37 -2.66 33.05
N GLU A 424 3.28 -1.96 32.78
CA GLU A 424 1.92 -2.52 32.78
C GLU A 424 1.17 -2.08 31.51
N ASP A 425 0.02 -2.68 31.24
CA ASP A 425 -0.87 -2.21 30.18
C ASP A 425 -1.24 -0.74 30.33
N GLY A 426 -1.28 -0.05 29.19
CA GLY A 426 -1.54 1.38 29.11
C GLY A 426 -0.34 2.22 29.50
N ALA A 427 0.82 1.60 29.76
CA ALA A 427 2.07 2.34 29.84
C ALA A 427 2.28 3.10 28.53
N VAL A 428 2.47 4.41 28.65
CA VAL A 428 2.93 5.25 27.55
C VAL A 428 4.38 4.88 27.29
N LEU A 429 4.69 4.42 26.07
CA LEU A 429 6.04 4.06 25.67
C LEU A 429 6.66 5.06 24.70
N ILE A 430 5.82 5.79 23.98
CA ILE A 430 6.23 6.85 23.07
C ILE A 430 5.43 8.09 23.47
N ALA A 431 6.09 9.24 23.42
CA ALA A 431 5.42 10.53 23.53
C ALA A 431 6.12 11.51 22.59
N ALA A 432 5.51 11.76 21.43
CA ALA A 432 6.11 12.57 20.38
C ALA A 432 5.34 13.87 20.18
N ILE A 433 6.03 15.00 20.27
CA ILE A 433 5.52 16.30 19.78
C ILE A 433 6.05 16.43 18.35
N THR A 434 5.21 16.10 17.37
CA THR A 434 5.54 15.98 15.94
C THR A 434 4.36 16.40 15.05
N SER A 435 4.48 16.20 13.73
CA SER A 435 3.54 16.54 12.67
C SER A 435 3.38 18.04 12.42
N CYS A 436 3.22 18.42 11.14
CA CYS A 436 2.87 19.78 10.75
C CYS A 436 1.54 20.25 11.35
N THR A 437 0.59 19.34 11.63
CA THR A 437 -0.75 19.66 12.17
C THR A 437 -0.74 20.46 13.47
N ASN A 438 0.17 20.12 14.40
CA ASN A 438 0.25 20.76 15.72
C ASN A 438 1.52 21.61 15.87
N THR A 439 2.63 21.24 15.24
CA THR A 439 3.90 21.97 15.42
C THR A 439 3.91 23.33 14.74
N SER A 440 3.01 23.58 13.78
CA SER A 440 2.78 24.89 13.19
C SER A 440 1.96 25.83 14.08
N ASN A 441 1.47 25.36 15.22
CA ASN A 441 0.58 26.12 16.08
C ASN A 441 1.30 26.60 17.35
N PRO A 442 1.71 27.89 17.42
CA PRO A 442 2.46 28.42 18.55
C PRO A 442 1.72 28.31 19.88
N SER A 443 0.38 28.34 19.88
CA SER A 443 -0.42 28.29 21.11
C SER A 443 -0.24 26.94 21.83
N VAL A 444 -0.40 25.83 21.12
CA VAL A 444 -0.24 24.48 21.71
C VAL A 444 1.22 24.16 21.98
N MET A 445 2.14 24.65 21.14
CA MET A 445 3.57 24.46 21.32
C MET A 445 4.06 25.21 22.57
N LEU A 446 3.72 26.49 22.73
CA LEU A 446 4.06 27.26 23.94
C LEU A 446 3.34 26.70 25.18
N ALA A 447 2.10 26.23 25.06
CA ALA A 447 1.42 25.55 26.15
C ALA A 447 2.21 24.31 26.61
N ALA A 448 2.74 23.50 25.69
CA ALA A 448 3.61 22.37 26.01
C ALA A 448 4.89 22.82 26.72
N GLY A 449 5.54 23.89 26.25
CA GLY A 449 6.73 24.46 26.88
C GLY A 449 6.48 25.01 28.30
N LEU A 450 5.37 25.73 28.49
CA LEU A 450 4.96 26.24 29.80
C LEU A 450 4.57 25.11 30.76
N LEU A 451 3.93 24.06 30.25
CA LEU A 451 3.64 22.86 31.03
C LEU A 451 4.93 22.15 31.46
N ALA A 452 5.88 22.01 30.54
CA ALA A 452 7.21 21.46 30.82
C ALA A 452 7.95 22.28 31.89
N ARG A 453 7.88 23.62 31.84
CA ARG A 453 8.43 24.49 32.89
C ARG A 453 7.82 24.20 34.25
N LYS A 454 6.49 24.11 34.31
CA LYS A 454 5.77 23.83 35.57
C LYS A 454 6.07 22.43 36.11
N ALA A 455 6.29 21.46 35.23
CA ALA A 455 6.72 20.11 35.57
C ALA A 455 8.15 20.12 36.12
N ARG A 456 9.09 20.77 35.43
CA ARG A 456 10.48 20.94 35.86
C ARG A 456 10.59 21.63 37.22
N GLN A 457 9.85 22.72 37.44
CA GLN A 457 9.80 23.43 38.73
C GLN A 457 9.31 22.54 39.90
N ARG A 458 8.53 21.50 39.59
CA ARG A 458 8.06 20.50 40.56
C ARG A 458 8.94 19.25 40.63
N GLY A 459 10.07 19.23 39.91
CA GLY A 459 10.95 18.07 39.84
C GLY A 459 10.37 16.87 39.06
N LEU A 460 9.29 17.08 38.29
CA LEU A 460 8.68 16.02 37.47
C LEU A 460 9.50 15.78 36.20
N LYS A 461 9.61 14.51 35.81
CA LYS A 461 10.25 14.08 34.56
C LYS A 461 9.41 12.97 33.91
N SER A 462 9.58 12.77 32.60
CA SER A 462 9.05 11.57 31.95
C SER A 462 9.63 10.32 32.61
N ALA A 463 8.86 9.23 32.60
CA ALA A 463 9.37 7.96 33.07
C ALA A 463 10.50 7.49 32.13
N PRO A 464 11.56 6.83 32.65
CA PRO A 464 12.79 6.56 31.90
C PRO A 464 12.64 5.59 30.72
N TRP A 465 11.50 4.90 30.65
CA TRP A 465 11.12 4.01 29.55
C TRP A 465 10.41 4.71 28.40
N VAL A 466 9.94 5.94 28.59
CA VAL A 466 9.18 6.68 27.58
C VAL A 466 10.16 7.24 26.55
N LYS A 467 9.94 6.91 25.29
CA LYS A 467 10.63 7.53 24.16
C LYS A 467 9.99 8.88 23.86
N THR A 468 10.56 9.93 24.45
CA THR A 468 10.15 11.32 24.23
C THR A 468 10.89 11.94 23.04
N SER A 469 10.17 12.68 22.20
CA SER A 469 10.77 13.37 21.05
C SER A 469 10.06 14.69 20.75
N LEU A 470 10.84 15.71 20.38
CA LEU A 470 10.36 16.98 19.85
C LEU A 470 10.88 17.12 18.41
N ALA A 471 9.98 17.00 17.44
CA ALA A 471 10.26 17.18 16.02
C ALA A 471 9.38 18.32 15.46
N PRO A 472 9.80 19.59 15.60
CA PRO A 472 9.02 20.71 15.13
C PRO A 472 8.89 20.70 13.61
N GLY A 473 7.88 21.40 13.08
CA GLY A 473 7.71 21.55 11.64
C GLY A 473 8.43 22.74 11.04
N SER A 474 9.14 23.58 11.81
CA SER A 474 10.11 24.53 11.29
C SER A 474 11.07 25.03 12.38
N ARG A 475 12.15 25.70 11.95
CA ARG A 475 13.08 26.37 12.88
C ARG A 475 12.43 27.49 13.71
N VAL A 476 11.37 28.14 13.20
CA VAL A 476 10.65 29.22 13.91
C VAL A 476 10.16 28.74 15.27
N VAL A 477 9.73 27.48 15.36
CA VAL A 477 9.31 26.85 16.60
C VAL A 477 10.41 26.80 17.65
N THR A 478 11.60 26.40 17.21
CA THR A 478 12.76 26.32 18.11
C THR A 478 13.21 27.71 18.55
N ASP A 479 13.13 28.69 17.65
CA ASP A 479 13.48 30.09 17.94
C ASP A 479 12.57 30.70 19.01
N TYR A 480 11.24 30.57 18.86
CA TYR A 480 10.34 31.12 19.89
C TYR A 480 10.41 30.33 21.20
N PHE A 481 10.70 29.03 21.19
CA PHE A 481 10.96 28.28 22.42
C PHE A 481 12.21 28.76 23.15
N THR A 482 13.26 29.08 22.39
CA THR A 482 14.50 29.62 22.94
C THR A 482 14.26 31.00 23.53
N LYS A 483 13.61 31.90 22.78
CA LYS A 483 13.28 33.26 23.25
C LYS A 483 12.35 33.27 24.45
N ALA A 484 11.37 32.37 24.50
CA ALA A 484 10.47 32.22 25.65
C ALA A 484 11.13 31.50 26.84
N GLY A 485 12.35 30.96 26.68
CA GLY A 485 13.09 30.24 27.69
C GLY A 485 12.41 28.92 28.11
N VAL A 486 11.74 28.23 27.17
CA VAL A 486 11.03 26.96 27.43
C VAL A 486 11.65 25.76 26.71
N LEU A 487 12.62 25.96 25.81
CA LEU A 487 13.30 24.85 25.13
C LEU A 487 14.04 23.95 26.13
N ASP A 488 14.79 24.56 27.06
CA ASP A 488 15.47 23.84 28.14
C ASP A 488 14.48 23.19 29.10
N ASP A 489 13.31 23.79 29.29
CA ASP A 489 12.25 23.21 30.11
C ASP A 489 11.69 21.94 29.47
N LEU A 490 11.45 21.94 28.15
CA LEU A 490 11.04 20.76 27.37
C LEU A 490 12.11 19.66 27.41
N ALA A 491 13.38 20.03 27.19
CA ALA A 491 14.49 19.09 27.26
C ALA A 491 14.63 18.48 28.67
N ALA A 492 14.46 19.28 29.73
CA ALA A 492 14.55 18.83 31.12
C ALA A 492 13.50 17.77 31.50
N VAL A 493 12.36 17.74 30.81
CA VAL A 493 11.31 16.73 30.98
C VAL A 493 11.34 15.62 29.92
N GLY A 494 12.38 15.60 29.06
CA GLY A 494 12.67 14.53 28.10
C GLY A 494 12.42 14.87 26.63
N PHE A 495 11.79 16.00 26.31
CA PHE A 495 11.46 16.38 24.94
C PHE A 495 12.60 17.17 24.30
N SER A 496 13.72 16.50 24.05
CA SER A 496 14.85 17.07 23.31
C SER A 496 14.52 17.17 21.81
N LEU A 497 15.05 18.20 21.16
CA LEU A 497 14.93 18.41 19.71
C LEU A 497 15.63 17.27 18.95
N VAL A 498 14.88 16.57 18.09
CA VAL A 498 15.38 15.37 17.38
C VAL A 498 15.58 15.58 15.88
N GLY A 499 14.94 16.57 15.27
CA GLY A 499 14.98 16.80 13.82
C GLY A 499 13.66 17.39 13.31
N TYR A 500 13.52 17.48 11.99
CA TYR A 500 12.36 18.06 11.30
C TYR A 500 11.90 17.13 10.12
N GLY A 501 11.09 16.06 10.32
CA GLY A 501 10.60 15.14 9.23
C GLY A 501 9.90 13.74 9.50
N CYS A 502 9.64 12.90 8.45
CA CYS A 502 8.72 11.68 8.33
C CYS A 502 9.41 10.26 7.94
N THR A 503 8.82 9.02 8.05
CA THR A 503 9.52 7.62 8.20
C THR A 503 9.26 6.32 7.33
N THR A 504 10.09 5.24 7.56
CA THR A 504 10.15 3.69 7.39
C THR A 504 9.49 2.90 6.23
N CYS A 505 10.11 1.79 5.71
CA CYS A 505 9.81 1.15 4.37
C CYS A 505 10.34 -0.30 4.03
N ILE A 506 9.95 -0.90 2.89
CA ILE A 506 10.27 -2.23 2.26
C ILE A 506 11.06 -2.12 0.93
N ALA A 507 12.00 -3.01 0.59
CA ALA A 507 12.81 -2.87 -0.64
C ALA A 507 12.09 -3.14 -1.98
N ARG A 508 12.61 -2.52 -3.05
CA ARG A 508 12.22 -2.69 -4.46
C ARG A 508 12.21 -4.14 -4.87
N GLY A 509 11.27 -4.48 -5.75
CA GLY A 509 11.15 -5.80 -6.34
C GLY A 509 10.47 -6.80 -5.42
N THR A 510 10.08 -6.39 -4.20
CA THR A 510 9.35 -7.23 -3.26
C THR A 510 7.94 -7.51 -3.78
N PRO A 511 7.55 -8.77 -4.01
CA PRO A 511 6.18 -9.11 -4.39
C PRO A 511 5.20 -8.80 -3.24
N VAL A 512 4.01 -8.29 -3.55
CA VAL A 512 2.90 -8.09 -2.62
C VAL A 512 1.76 -9.00 -3.04
N LEU A 513 1.23 -9.79 -2.10
CA LEU A 513 0.20 -10.78 -2.38
C LEU A 513 -1.16 -10.13 -2.60
N LEU A 514 -1.73 -10.33 -3.79
CA LEU A 514 -3.02 -9.79 -4.19
C LEU A 514 -4.17 -10.75 -3.87
N ALA A 515 -5.37 -10.18 -3.71
CA ALA A 515 -6.57 -10.92 -3.35
C ALA A 515 -7.06 -11.88 -4.45
N ASP A 516 -6.57 -11.74 -5.68
CA ASP A 516 -6.93 -12.58 -6.82
C ASP A 516 -6.08 -13.87 -6.92
N GLY A 517 -5.11 -14.05 -6.02
CA GLY A 517 -4.21 -15.20 -6.01
C GLY A 517 -2.98 -15.04 -6.91
N THR A 518 -2.61 -13.79 -7.25
CA THR A 518 -1.32 -13.41 -7.84
C THR A 518 -0.51 -12.55 -6.88
N SER A 519 0.74 -12.21 -7.22
CA SER A 519 1.51 -11.17 -6.53
C SER A 519 1.97 -10.11 -7.51
N ARG A 520 2.22 -8.88 -7.05
CA ARG A 520 2.82 -7.81 -7.87
C ARG A 520 3.99 -7.16 -7.15
N ARG A 521 5.03 -6.74 -7.87
CA ARG A 521 6.14 -5.99 -7.25
C ARG A 521 5.62 -4.70 -6.62
N ILE A 522 6.13 -4.35 -5.45
CA ILE A 522 5.68 -3.20 -4.66
C ILE A 522 5.73 -1.90 -5.45
N GLU A 523 6.76 -1.70 -6.28
CA GLU A 523 6.91 -0.51 -7.14
C GLU A 523 5.90 -0.44 -8.30
N SER A 524 5.22 -1.54 -8.60
CA SER A 524 4.23 -1.64 -9.67
C SER A 524 2.80 -1.54 -9.14
N LEU A 525 2.62 -1.37 -7.83
CA LEU A 525 1.32 -1.07 -7.24
C LEU A 525 0.91 0.39 -7.57
N PRO A 526 -0.40 0.68 -7.75
CA PRO A 526 -0.84 2.04 -8.00
C PRO A 526 -0.49 2.96 -6.82
N ALA A 527 0.09 4.14 -7.09
CA ALA A 527 0.45 5.10 -6.05
C ALA A 527 -0.78 5.54 -5.22
N ALA A 528 -1.89 5.86 -5.88
CA ALA A 528 -3.16 6.25 -5.26
C ALA A 528 -3.99 5.08 -4.67
N GLY A 529 -3.42 3.87 -4.57
CA GLY A 529 -4.12 2.71 -4.01
C GLY A 529 -5.18 2.09 -4.92
N GLY A 530 -6.18 1.47 -4.30
CA GLY A 530 -7.30 0.78 -4.97
C GLY A 530 -7.09 -0.73 -5.20
N MET A 531 -5.88 -1.25 -4.99
CA MET A 531 -5.61 -2.68 -5.14
C MET A 531 -6.13 -3.50 -3.95
N ARG A 532 -6.75 -4.65 -4.21
CA ARG A 532 -7.14 -5.60 -3.16
C ARG A 532 -5.99 -6.57 -2.88
N LEU A 533 -5.58 -6.65 -1.62
CA LEU A 533 -4.44 -7.46 -1.18
C LEU A 533 -4.76 -8.24 0.08
N PHE A 534 -3.88 -9.16 0.47
CA PHE A 534 -4.00 -9.90 1.72
C PHE A 534 -3.19 -9.26 2.85
N GLY A 535 -3.80 -9.13 4.02
CA GLY A 535 -3.17 -8.70 5.27
C GLY A 535 -3.62 -9.57 6.46
N PRO A 536 -2.91 -9.53 7.59
CA PRO A 536 -3.27 -10.29 8.78
C PRO A 536 -4.57 -9.77 9.41
N THR A 537 -5.48 -10.66 9.78
CA THR A 537 -6.61 -10.36 10.68
C THR A 537 -6.19 -10.49 12.15
N GLU A 538 -7.04 -10.03 13.08
CA GLU A 538 -6.75 -10.06 14.53
C GLU A 538 -6.41 -11.47 15.06
N ASP A 539 -6.94 -12.52 14.43
CA ASP A 539 -6.70 -13.93 14.76
C ASP A 539 -5.50 -14.56 14.02
N GLY A 540 -4.68 -13.75 13.35
CA GLY A 540 -3.46 -14.20 12.65
C GLY A 540 -3.71 -14.94 11.32
N ARG A 541 -4.95 -14.95 10.84
CA ARG A 541 -5.34 -15.40 9.50
C ARG A 541 -5.10 -14.30 8.47
N LEU A 542 -5.27 -14.58 7.18
CA LEU A 542 -5.20 -13.56 6.12
C LEU A 542 -6.59 -13.14 5.69
N GLY A 543 -6.92 -11.86 5.89
CA GLY A 543 -8.11 -11.22 5.35
C GLY A 543 -7.79 -10.43 4.09
N VAL A 544 -8.83 -10.12 3.31
CA VAL A 544 -8.70 -9.22 2.17
C VAL A 544 -8.82 -7.77 2.65
N ALA A 545 -7.85 -6.94 2.29
CA ALA A 545 -7.83 -5.52 2.56
C ALA A 545 -7.64 -4.72 1.27
N THR A 546 -7.84 -3.41 1.36
CA THR A 546 -7.64 -2.48 0.24
C THR A 546 -6.42 -1.64 0.50
N GLN A 547 -5.49 -1.63 -0.46
CA GLN A 547 -4.41 -0.66 -0.53
C GLN A 547 -5.00 0.74 -0.68
N THR A 548 -4.61 1.67 0.18
CA THR A 548 -4.98 3.08 0.05
C THR A 548 -3.89 3.90 -0.63
N GLU A 549 -2.64 3.53 -0.43
CA GLU A 549 -1.51 4.29 -0.97
C GLU A 549 -0.29 3.40 -1.13
N MET A 550 0.55 3.68 -2.12
CA MET A 550 1.93 3.19 -2.19
C MET A 550 2.86 4.40 -2.24
N MET A 551 3.81 4.42 -1.30
CA MET A 551 4.77 5.51 -1.13
C MET A 551 6.15 5.07 -1.58
N VAL A 552 6.80 5.84 -2.44
CA VAL A 552 8.23 5.65 -2.78
C VAL A 552 9.07 6.33 -1.71
N GLN A 553 10.07 5.65 -1.17
CA GLN A 553 10.76 6.09 0.05
C GLN A 553 12.28 6.22 -0.11
N GLY A 554 12.74 6.29 -1.36
CA GLY A 554 14.14 6.47 -1.74
C GLY A 554 14.98 5.21 -1.56
N GLU A 555 16.30 5.34 -1.63
CA GLU A 555 17.21 4.23 -1.33
C GLU A 555 17.58 4.17 0.16
N ARG A 556 17.58 2.98 0.75
CA ARG A 556 17.96 2.76 2.15
C ARG A 556 18.83 1.52 2.29
N GLU A 557 19.72 1.54 3.28
CA GLU A 557 20.39 0.32 3.74
C GLU A 557 19.37 -0.74 4.11
N CYS A 558 19.54 -1.93 3.56
CA CYS A 558 18.61 -3.04 3.75
C CYS A 558 19.32 -4.25 4.35
N VAL A 559 18.54 -5.10 5.00
CA VAL A 559 18.91 -6.48 5.35
C VAL A 559 18.10 -7.46 4.50
N SER A 560 18.71 -8.59 4.15
CA SER A 560 18.06 -9.72 3.50
C SER A 560 17.86 -10.82 4.53
N LEU A 561 16.59 -11.08 4.85
CA LEU A 561 16.16 -12.20 5.67
C LEU A 561 16.09 -13.45 4.79
N VAL A 562 16.69 -14.55 5.22
CA VAL A 562 16.58 -15.84 4.54
C VAL A 562 15.76 -16.78 5.42
N LEU A 563 14.71 -17.38 4.87
CA LEU A 563 13.86 -18.36 5.58
C LEU A 563 14.42 -19.78 5.44
N GLN A 564 13.94 -20.71 6.28
CA GLN A 564 14.38 -22.11 6.31
C GLN A 564 14.21 -22.88 5.00
N ASP A 565 13.38 -22.37 4.08
CA ASP A 565 13.20 -22.92 2.73
C ASP A 565 14.00 -22.19 1.66
N GLY A 566 14.77 -21.15 2.02
CA GLY A 566 15.59 -20.35 1.13
C GLY A 566 14.93 -19.11 0.55
N ARG A 567 13.64 -18.86 0.84
CA ARG A 567 12.98 -17.62 0.43
C ARG A 567 13.66 -16.43 1.09
N ARG A 568 13.69 -15.31 0.38
CA ARG A 568 14.30 -14.07 0.85
C ARG A 568 13.28 -12.94 0.93
N LEU A 569 13.38 -12.13 1.97
CA LEU A 569 12.71 -10.84 2.06
C LEU A 569 13.78 -9.79 2.34
N THR A 570 13.81 -8.75 1.50
CA THR A 570 14.75 -7.64 1.69
C THR A 570 13.97 -6.42 2.16
N CYS A 571 14.39 -5.85 3.27
CA CYS A 571 13.70 -4.74 3.92
C CYS A 571 14.70 -3.91 4.73
N THR A 572 14.26 -2.75 5.20
CA THR A 572 15.07 -1.96 6.14
C THR A 572 15.30 -2.74 7.45
N PRO A 573 16.44 -2.57 8.14
CA PRO A 573 16.75 -3.26 9.39
C PRO A 573 15.63 -3.14 10.44
N ASP A 574 14.97 -1.99 10.50
CA ASP A 574 13.92 -1.65 11.45
C ASP A 574 12.50 -2.08 11.02
N HIS A 575 12.36 -2.69 9.84
CA HIS A 575 11.07 -3.19 9.37
C HIS A 575 10.55 -4.32 10.27
N LYS A 576 9.31 -4.23 10.75
CA LYS A 576 8.71 -5.23 11.64
C LYS A 576 8.02 -6.36 10.87
N LEU A 577 8.28 -7.59 11.28
CA LEU A 577 7.71 -8.81 10.73
C LEU A 577 6.93 -9.56 11.80
N LEU A 578 5.79 -10.14 11.42
CA LEU A 578 4.96 -10.91 12.33
C LEU A 578 5.57 -12.30 12.53
N CYS A 579 5.92 -12.63 13.76
CA CYS A 579 6.39 -13.94 14.18
C CYS A 579 5.22 -14.88 14.51
N ALA A 580 5.46 -16.19 14.40
CA ALA A 580 4.47 -17.25 14.60
C ALA A 580 3.91 -17.30 16.03
N ASP A 581 4.61 -16.71 16.98
CA ASP A 581 4.18 -16.54 18.36
C ASP A 581 3.38 -15.23 18.58
N GLY A 582 3.01 -14.53 17.50
CA GLY A 582 2.23 -13.30 17.51
C GLY A 582 3.05 -12.02 17.71
N ARG A 583 4.36 -12.10 17.96
CA ARG A 583 5.19 -10.91 18.16
C ARG A 583 5.51 -10.22 16.84
N TRP A 584 5.49 -8.89 16.82
CA TRP A 584 6.14 -8.11 15.76
C TRP A 584 7.61 -7.87 16.11
N VAL A 585 8.54 -8.34 15.26
CA VAL A 585 9.99 -8.27 15.50
C VAL A 585 10.66 -7.56 14.33
N ARG A 586 11.57 -6.62 14.62
CA ARG A 586 12.37 -5.92 13.60
C ARG A 586 13.25 -6.92 12.85
N ALA A 587 13.48 -6.69 11.57
CA ALA A 587 14.29 -7.54 10.70
C ALA A 587 15.69 -7.81 11.30
N ASP A 588 16.34 -6.78 11.84
CA ASP A 588 17.66 -6.87 12.47
C ASP A 588 17.66 -7.44 13.90
N ALA A 589 16.49 -7.58 14.52
CA ALA A 589 16.31 -8.14 15.85
C ALA A 589 15.80 -9.59 15.84
N LEU A 590 15.70 -10.21 14.66
CA LEU A 590 15.29 -11.61 14.52
C LEU A 590 16.42 -12.54 14.97
N HIS A 591 16.08 -13.51 15.81
CA HIS A 591 16.99 -14.56 16.24
C HIS A 591 17.04 -15.66 15.19
N VAL A 592 18.13 -15.67 14.43
CA VAL A 592 18.43 -16.72 13.45
C VAL A 592 18.38 -18.10 14.10
N GLY A 593 17.75 -19.06 13.43
CA GLY A 593 17.59 -20.44 13.91
C GLY A 593 16.57 -20.61 15.03
N ARG A 594 15.87 -19.54 15.45
CA ARG A 594 14.85 -19.59 16.51
C ARG A 594 13.54 -18.94 16.09
N ASP A 595 13.55 -17.67 15.71
CA ASP A 595 12.34 -16.93 15.36
C ASP A 595 11.73 -17.52 14.08
N ARG A 596 10.40 -17.67 14.08
CA ARG A 596 9.62 -18.14 12.93
C ARG A 596 8.69 -17.02 12.48
N LEU A 597 8.69 -16.68 11.20
CA LEU A 597 7.80 -15.68 10.65
C LEU A 597 6.47 -16.32 10.21
N VAL A 598 5.37 -15.59 10.40
CA VAL A 598 4.08 -15.93 9.78
C VAL A 598 4.19 -15.64 8.29
N VAL A 599 3.82 -16.65 7.51
CA VAL A 599 3.86 -16.60 6.05
C VAL A 599 2.50 -16.93 5.46
N GLY A 600 2.19 -16.25 4.35
CA GLY A 600 0.96 -16.39 3.59
C GLY A 600 1.07 -17.36 2.42
N LEU A 601 0.07 -17.27 1.54
CA LEU A 601 0.04 -17.99 0.28
C LEU A 601 1.22 -17.57 -0.61
N GLU A 602 1.81 -18.53 -1.31
CA GLU A 602 2.68 -18.24 -2.43
C GLU A 602 1.86 -18.15 -3.72
N ALA A 603 2.09 -17.09 -4.49
CA ALA A 603 1.34 -16.80 -5.70
C ALA A 603 2.27 -16.37 -6.84
N PRO A 604 1.91 -16.68 -8.10
CA PRO A 604 2.72 -16.29 -9.25
C PRO A 604 2.79 -14.76 -9.39
N LEU A 605 3.95 -14.28 -9.82
CA LEU A 605 4.18 -12.86 -10.02
C LEU A 605 3.50 -12.38 -11.31
N ASP A 606 2.58 -11.42 -11.21
CA ASP A 606 1.94 -10.72 -12.32
C ASP A 606 2.82 -9.57 -12.82
N GLU A 607 3.48 -9.80 -13.96
CA GLU A 607 4.29 -8.83 -14.68
C GLU A 607 3.72 -8.63 -16.08
N ILE A 608 3.82 -7.40 -16.58
CA ILE A 608 3.41 -7.05 -17.95
C ILE A 608 4.49 -7.60 -18.90
N GLY A 609 4.09 -8.54 -19.74
CA GLY A 609 4.95 -9.14 -20.77
C GLY A 609 4.99 -8.32 -22.07
N ALA A 610 6.08 -8.42 -22.82
CA ALA A 610 6.20 -7.81 -24.15
C ALA A 610 5.24 -8.47 -25.17
N ASP A 611 4.88 -9.72 -24.94
CA ASP A 611 3.92 -10.51 -25.71
C ASP A 611 2.47 -10.06 -25.50
N GLU A 612 2.20 -9.15 -24.55
CA GLU A 612 0.87 -8.57 -24.36
C GLU A 612 0.56 -7.44 -25.37
N ALA A 613 1.59 -6.83 -25.97
CA ALA A 613 1.42 -5.66 -26.81
C ALA A 613 0.62 -5.97 -28.08
N GLY A 614 -0.47 -5.24 -28.29
CA GLY A 614 -1.34 -5.39 -29.47
C GLY A 614 -2.26 -6.61 -29.44
N TYR A 615 -2.25 -7.40 -28.36
CA TYR A 615 -3.14 -8.56 -28.25
C TYR A 615 -4.61 -8.14 -28.11
N GLU A 616 -5.46 -8.79 -28.91
CA GLU A 616 -6.91 -8.65 -28.85
C GLU A 616 -7.57 -10.02 -28.91
N LEU A 617 -8.63 -10.18 -28.12
CA LEU A 617 -9.48 -11.36 -28.13
C LEU A 617 -10.93 -10.92 -28.31
N ILE A 618 -11.59 -11.49 -29.31
CA ILE A 618 -13.02 -11.27 -29.58
C ILE A 618 -13.79 -12.52 -29.19
N ALA A 619 -14.75 -12.37 -28.29
CA ALA A 619 -15.61 -13.44 -27.81
C ALA A 619 -17.08 -13.03 -27.95
N GLY A 620 -17.69 -13.34 -29.09
CA GLY A 620 -19.01 -12.81 -29.44
C GLY A 620 -18.99 -11.29 -29.50
N ASP A 621 -19.87 -10.63 -28.75
CA ASP A 621 -19.97 -9.16 -28.68
C ASP A 621 -18.97 -8.52 -27.72
N LEU A 622 -18.18 -9.32 -26.98
CA LEU A 622 -17.18 -8.80 -26.04
C LEU A 622 -15.80 -8.74 -26.71
N ARG A 623 -15.15 -7.57 -26.59
CA ARG A 623 -13.77 -7.35 -27.00
C ARG A 623 -12.87 -7.20 -25.77
N PHE A 624 -11.78 -7.94 -25.80
CA PHE A 624 -10.74 -7.97 -24.77
C PHE A 624 -9.43 -7.52 -25.39
N SER A 625 -8.67 -6.71 -24.67
CA SER A 625 -7.35 -6.26 -25.12
C SER A 625 -6.41 -6.08 -23.93
N MET A 626 -5.13 -5.86 -24.22
CA MET A 626 -4.10 -5.61 -23.20
C MET A 626 -3.60 -4.16 -23.25
N ALA A 627 -4.34 -3.26 -23.91
CA ALA A 627 -3.89 -1.91 -24.26
C ALA A 627 -3.69 -0.98 -23.04
N ASN A 628 -4.46 -1.19 -21.97
CA ASN A 628 -4.35 -0.42 -20.74
C ASN A 628 -4.65 -1.30 -19.51
N LYS A 629 -4.43 -0.77 -18.31
CA LYS A 629 -4.56 -1.52 -17.04
C LYS A 629 -5.96 -2.12 -16.84
N GLU A 630 -7.01 -1.39 -17.18
CA GLU A 630 -8.39 -1.85 -17.03
C GLU A 630 -8.74 -2.93 -18.06
N ALA A 631 -8.42 -2.70 -19.33
CA ALA A 631 -8.62 -3.68 -20.40
C ALA A 631 -7.86 -4.99 -20.11
N ARG A 632 -6.60 -4.88 -19.67
CA ARG A 632 -5.79 -6.03 -19.23
C ARG A 632 -6.47 -6.79 -18.09
N ALA A 633 -6.93 -6.09 -17.05
CA ALA A 633 -7.61 -6.73 -15.92
C ALA A 633 -8.87 -7.50 -16.37
N ARG A 634 -9.67 -6.93 -17.27
CA ARG A 634 -10.83 -7.60 -17.87
C ARG A 634 -10.42 -8.84 -18.67
N THR A 635 -9.40 -8.75 -19.51
CA THR A 635 -8.90 -9.88 -20.31
C THR A 635 -8.41 -11.04 -19.44
N LEU A 636 -7.66 -10.73 -18.36
CA LEU A 636 -7.17 -11.73 -17.42
C LEU A 636 -8.30 -12.37 -16.60
N ALA A 637 -9.28 -11.59 -16.14
CA ALA A 637 -10.47 -12.09 -15.46
C ALA A 637 -11.29 -13.03 -16.36
N PHE A 638 -11.46 -12.67 -17.65
CA PHE A 638 -12.14 -13.49 -18.64
C PHE A 638 -11.47 -14.85 -18.83
N ALA A 639 -10.15 -14.86 -19.04
CA ALA A 639 -9.38 -16.11 -19.19
C ALA A 639 -9.49 -17.03 -17.97
N ARG A 640 -9.42 -16.46 -16.76
CA ARG A 640 -9.58 -17.16 -15.48
C ARG A 640 -10.94 -17.83 -15.35
N LEU A 641 -12.01 -17.08 -15.65
CA LEU A 641 -13.39 -17.56 -15.63
C LEU A 641 -13.62 -18.66 -16.66
N VAL A 642 -13.12 -18.50 -17.89
CA VAL A 642 -13.24 -19.52 -18.94
C VAL A 642 -12.58 -20.84 -18.49
N GLY A 643 -11.36 -20.78 -17.98
CA GLY A 643 -10.62 -21.98 -17.54
C GLY A 643 -11.34 -22.77 -16.46
N HIS A 644 -11.92 -22.06 -15.48
CA HIS A 644 -12.69 -22.71 -14.42
C HIS A 644 -14.06 -23.19 -14.91
N LEU A 645 -14.76 -22.41 -15.73
CA LEU A 645 -16.08 -22.76 -16.25
C LEU A 645 -16.02 -24.05 -17.07
N ILE A 646 -15.00 -24.25 -17.92
CA ILE A 646 -14.85 -25.44 -18.78
C ILE A 646 -14.39 -26.71 -18.02
N THR A 647 -14.16 -26.61 -16.72
CA THR A 647 -13.85 -27.73 -15.81
C THR A 647 -14.96 -27.88 -14.78
N ASP A 648 -14.92 -27.12 -13.68
CA ASP A 648 -15.89 -27.18 -12.57
C ASP A 648 -17.13 -26.28 -12.79
N GLY A 649 -17.57 -26.16 -14.03
CA GLY A 649 -18.81 -25.47 -14.42
C GLY A 649 -19.61 -26.24 -15.47
N SER A 650 -20.70 -25.64 -15.94
CA SER A 650 -21.57 -26.22 -16.96
C SER A 650 -22.22 -25.14 -17.82
N ILE A 651 -22.48 -25.45 -19.09
CA ILE A 651 -23.27 -24.63 -19.99
C ILE A 651 -24.42 -25.51 -20.48
N SER A 652 -25.67 -25.14 -20.20
CA SER A 652 -26.84 -25.91 -20.63
C SER A 652 -27.05 -25.83 -22.14
N LEU A 653 -27.86 -26.74 -22.72
CA LEU A 653 -28.30 -26.65 -24.12
C LEU A 653 -29.05 -25.33 -24.42
N SER A 654 -29.68 -24.72 -23.41
CA SER A 654 -30.29 -23.39 -23.51
C SER A 654 -29.29 -22.22 -23.44
N GLY A 655 -27.98 -22.49 -23.38
CA GLY A 655 -26.94 -21.48 -23.34
C GLY A 655 -26.81 -20.76 -21.99
N GLN A 656 -27.17 -21.41 -20.87
CA GLN A 656 -27.00 -20.85 -19.53
C GLN A 656 -25.74 -21.39 -18.86
N GLY A 657 -24.78 -20.50 -18.56
CA GLY A 657 -23.55 -20.82 -17.86
C GLY A 657 -23.76 -20.88 -16.35
N ARG A 658 -23.13 -21.86 -15.69
CA ARG A 658 -23.07 -21.99 -14.23
C ARG A 658 -21.68 -22.40 -13.80
N MET A 659 -21.14 -21.73 -12.79
CA MET A 659 -19.86 -22.08 -12.17
C MET A 659 -20.07 -22.66 -10.78
N HIS A 660 -19.24 -23.62 -10.39
CA HIS A 660 -19.24 -24.20 -9.06
C HIS A 660 -17.94 -23.89 -8.32
N LEU A 661 -18.07 -23.46 -7.06
CA LEU A 661 -16.95 -22.96 -6.25
C LEU A 661 -16.95 -23.61 -4.87
N GLY A 662 -15.76 -23.93 -4.37
CA GLY A 662 -15.59 -24.71 -3.14
C GLY A 662 -15.77 -23.89 -1.87
N GLN A 663 -15.26 -22.65 -1.83
CA GLN A 663 -15.18 -21.81 -0.63
C GLN A 663 -15.82 -20.45 -0.87
N ALA A 664 -16.30 -19.80 0.20
CA ALA A 664 -16.87 -18.45 0.12
C ALA A 664 -15.87 -17.41 -0.42
N LEU A 665 -14.59 -17.50 -0.05
CA LEU A 665 -13.57 -16.59 -0.58
C LEU A 665 -13.36 -16.73 -2.10
N ASP A 666 -13.41 -17.95 -2.63
CA ASP A 666 -13.33 -18.21 -4.08
C ASP A 666 -14.58 -17.66 -4.79
N ARG A 667 -15.76 -17.81 -4.17
CA ARG A 667 -17.03 -17.21 -4.62
C ARG A 667 -16.92 -15.70 -4.73
N GLU A 668 -16.44 -15.01 -3.69
CA GLU A 668 -16.28 -13.56 -3.72
C GLU A 668 -15.32 -13.10 -4.83
N THR A 669 -14.26 -13.86 -5.08
CA THR A 669 -13.31 -13.54 -6.14
C THR A 669 -13.94 -13.69 -7.53
N ALA A 670 -14.66 -14.79 -7.78
CA ALA A 670 -15.36 -15.00 -9.03
C ALA A 670 -16.49 -13.98 -9.27
N LEU A 671 -17.23 -13.59 -8.23
CA LEU A 671 -18.28 -12.56 -8.33
C LEU A 671 -17.72 -11.21 -8.77
N ARG A 672 -16.58 -10.81 -8.19
CA ARG A 672 -15.87 -9.58 -8.59
C ARG A 672 -15.37 -9.63 -10.04
N ASP A 673 -14.84 -10.76 -10.48
CA ASP A 673 -14.40 -10.90 -11.88
C ASP A 673 -15.59 -10.83 -12.85
N ILE A 674 -16.74 -11.39 -12.48
CA ILE A 674 -17.97 -11.25 -13.29
C ILE A 674 -18.44 -9.79 -13.30
N GLU A 675 -18.39 -9.09 -12.17
CA GLU A 675 -18.72 -7.68 -12.07
C GLU A 675 -17.78 -6.81 -12.91
N LEU A 676 -16.48 -7.06 -12.87
CA LEU A 676 -15.48 -6.38 -13.71
C LEU A 676 -15.76 -6.58 -15.21
N LEU A 677 -16.25 -7.75 -15.61
CA LEU A 677 -16.56 -8.05 -17.00
C LEU A 677 -17.88 -7.46 -17.49
N THR A 678 -18.87 -7.38 -16.60
CA THR A 678 -20.28 -7.17 -17.00
C THR A 678 -20.93 -5.93 -16.37
N GLY A 679 -20.26 -5.27 -15.43
CA GLY A 679 -20.82 -4.20 -14.59
C GLY A 679 -21.91 -4.68 -13.62
N LYS A 680 -22.09 -6.00 -13.47
CA LYS A 680 -23.17 -6.60 -12.68
C LYS A 680 -22.63 -7.73 -11.81
N GLN A 681 -23.03 -7.73 -10.54
CA GLN A 681 -22.72 -8.80 -9.62
C GLN A 681 -23.91 -9.77 -9.50
N PRO A 682 -23.85 -11.00 -10.07
CA PRO A 682 -24.96 -11.95 -9.98
C PRO A 682 -25.06 -12.57 -8.59
N ALA A 683 -26.23 -13.11 -8.25
CA ALA A 683 -26.40 -13.84 -7.00
C ALA A 683 -25.66 -15.18 -7.02
N ALA A 684 -24.98 -15.50 -5.92
CA ALA A 684 -24.42 -16.82 -5.64
C ALA A 684 -25.30 -17.57 -4.63
N ARG A 685 -25.55 -18.86 -4.85
CA ARG A 685 -26.34 -19.71 -3.93
C ARG A 685 -25.55 -20.92 -3.50
N ARG A 686 -25.74 -21.35 -2.26
CA ARG A 686 -25.23 -22.64 -1.79
C ARG A 686 -26.06 -23.74 -2.46
N TYR A 687 -25.41 -24.59 -3.25
CA TYR A 687 -26.10 -25.66 -3.98
C TYR A 687 -26.25 -26.91 -3.12
N ASP A 688 -25.20 -27.24 -2.37
CA ASP A 688 -25.18 -28.28 -1.35
C ASP A 688 -24.11 -27.91 -0.30
N GLU A 689 -23.85 -28.82 0.65
CA GLU A 689 -22.82 -28.64 1.68
C GLU A 689 -21.39 -28.50 1.12
N ARG A 690 -21.16 -28.87 -0.15
CA ARG A 690 -19.85 -28.98 -0.77
C ARG A 690 -19.51 -27.80 -1.66
N LYS A 691 -20.49 -27.13 -2.29
CA LYS A 691 -20.25 -26.08 -3.30
C LYS A 691 -21.27 -24.95 -3.34
N TRP A 692 -20.73 -23.78 -3.67
CA TRP A 692 -21.46 -22.61 -4.16
C TRP A 692 -21.72 -22.73 -5.66
N THR A 693 -22.80 -22.13 -6.13
CA THR A 693 -23.12 -22.02 -7.56
C THR A 693 -23.42 -20.57 -7.92
N ILE A 694 -22.80 -20.11 -9.01
CA ILE A 694 -23.04 -18.80 -9.61
C ILE A 694 -23.65 -19.02 -10.99
N VAL A 695 -24.77 -18.36 -11.25
CA VAL A 695 -25.38 -18.32 -12.59
C VAL A 695 -24.75 -17.15 -13.33
N LEU A 696 -24.09 -17.43 -14.47
CA LEU A 696 -23.42 -16.40 -15.23
C LEU A 696 -24.42 -15.49 -15.97
N PRO A 697 -24.15 -14.18 -16.11
CA PRO A 697 -24.93 -13.30 -16.97
C PRO A 697 -25.03 -13.86 -18.40
N ARG A 698 -26.19 -13.67 -19.04
CA ARG A 698 -26.47 -14.23 -20.37
C ARG A 698 -25.46 -13.76 -21.42
N GLY A 699 -25.16 -12.45 -21.46
CA GLY A 699 -24.17 -11.88 -22.39
C GLY A 699 -22.77 -12.47 -22.21
N LEU A 700 -22.34 -12.67 -20.96
CA LEU A 700 -21.06 -13.32 -20.67
C LEU A 700 -21.06 -14.80 -21.11
N THR A 701 -22.16 -15.52 -20.90
CA THR A 701 -22.27 -16.91 -21.37
C THR A 701 -22.22 -16.99 -22.89
N GLN A 702 -22.94 -16.09 -23.59
CA GLN A 702 -22.96 -16.02 -25.05
C GLN A 702 -21.56 -15.77 -25.62
N ALA A 703 -20.82 -14.81 -25.04
CA ALA A 703 -19.44 -14.53 -25.37
C ALA A 703 -18.55 -15.78 -25.24
N ILE A 704 -18.65 -16.50 -24.12
CA ILE A 704 -17.87 -17.73 -23.90
C ILE A 704 -18.25 -18.84 -24.88
N THR A 705 -19.55 -19.04 -25.17
CA THR A 705 -19.99 -20.06 -26.12
C THR A 705 -19.63 -19.76 -27.57
N ALA A 706 -19.36 -18.49 -27.90
CA ALA A 706 -18.88 -18.11 -29.22
C ALA A 706 -17.41 -18.52 -29.47
N LEU A 707 -16.66 -18.81 -28.40
CA LEU A 707 -15.28 -19.29 -28.53
C LEU A 707 -15.24 -20.70 -29.10
N ARG A 708 -14.48 -20.89 -30.19
CA ARG A 708 -14.22 -22.20 -30.76
C ARG A 708 -13.54 -23.11 -29.74
N GLY A 709 -14.02 -24.33 -29.58
CA GLY A 709 -13.51 -25.31 -28.61
C GLY A 709 -14.24 -25.33 -27.26
N VAL A 710 -15.17 -24.40 -27.02
CA VAL A 710 -16.08 -24.46 -25.86
C VAL A 710 -17.27 -25.37 -26.18
N THR A 711 -17.58 -26.30 -25.26
CA THR A 711 -18.65 -27.30 -25.43
C THR A 711 -19.93 -26.90 -24.69
N ILE A 712 -21.08 -27.14 -25.31
CA ILE A 712 -22.42 -26.86 -24.76
C ILE A 712 -23.11 -28.18 -24.41
N GLY A 713 -23.74 -28.26 -23.25
CA GLY A 713 -24.39 -29.48 -22.76
C GLY A 713 -23.44 -30.43 -22.04
N GLN A 714 -23.72 -31.73 -22.11
CA GLN A 714 -22.97 -32.73 -21.35
C GLN A 714 -21.62 -33.02 -22.02
N ARG A 715 -20.53 -32.54 -21.40
CA ARG A 715 -19.16 -32.69 -21.93
C ARG A 715 -18.72 -34.14 -22.13
N ILE A 716 -19.25 -35.06 -21.33
CA ILE A 716 -18.85 -36.47 -21.37
C ILE A 716 -19.22 -37.16 -22.69
N HIS A 717 -20.18 -36.61 -23.44
CA HIS A 717 -20.64 -37.13 -24.74
C HIS A 717 -19.95 -36.45 -25.92
N GLN A 718 -19.04 -35.51 -25.68
CA GLN A 718 -18.42 -34.68 -26.71
C GLN A 718 -16.91 -34.88 -26.71
N PRO A 719 -16.24 -34.75 -27.87
CA PRO A 719 -14.79 -34.75 -27.92
C PRO A 719 -14.26 -33.56 -27.12
N PRO A 720 -13.32 -33.77 -26.17
CA PRO A 720 -12.75 -32.68 -25.39
C PRO A 720 -11.87 -31.78 -26.25
N ALA A 721 -11.97 -30.47 -26.02
CA ALA A 721 -11.14 -29.46 -26.65
C ALA A 721 -10.76 -28.37 -25.65
N LEU A 722 -9.72 -27.59 -25.99
CA LEU A 722 -9.40 -26.33 -25.34
C LEU A 722 -9.94 -25.17 -26.19
N PRO A 723 -10.23 -24.01 -25.60
CA PRO A 723 -10.55 -22.80 -26.36
C PRO A 723 -9.42 -22.46 -27.34
N GLN A 724 -9.79 -22.17 -28.60
CA GLN A 724 -8.82 -21.97 -29.68
C GLN A 724 -7.81 -20.86 -29.39
N PHE A 725 -8.25 -19.75 -28.78
CA PHE A 725 -7.37 -18.62 -28.45
C PHE A 725 -6.18 -19.02 -27.56
N ALA A 726 -6.31 -20.10 -26.77
CA ALA A 726 -5.23 -20.57 -25.92
C ALA A 726 -4.14 -21.34 -26.69
N LEU A 727 -4.46 -21.79 -27.91
CA LEU A 727 -3.56 -22.55 -28.77
C LEU A 727 -2.86 -21.66 -29.80
N GLU A 728 -3.21 -20.38 -29.86
CA GLU A 728 -2.62 -19.40 -30.77
C GLU A 728 -1.25 -18.93 -30.25
N ASP A 729 -0.30 -18.76 -31.16
CA ASP A 729 1.09 -18.41 -30.83
C ASP A 729 1.21 -16.98 -30.28
N ASP A 730 0.27 -16.09 -30.60
CA ASP A 730 0.22 -14.71 -30.12
C ASP A 730 -0.50 -14.54 -28.77
N CYS A 731 -1.08 -15.61 -28.21
CA CYS A 731 -1.79 -15.56 -26.92
C CYS A 731 -0.83 -15.28 -25.74
N PRO A 732 -0.95 -14.14 -25.02
CA PRO A 732 0.06 -13.74 -24.05
C PRO A 732 0.19 -14.74 -22.88
N VAL A 733 1.40 -14.88 -22.34
CA VAL A 733 1.68 -15.76 -21.20
C VAL A 733 0.81 -15.43 -19.99
N ALA A 734 0.52 -14.14 -19.74
CA ALA A 734 -0.38 -13.72 -18.67
C ALA A 734 -1.81 -14.29 -18.85
N VAL A 735 -2.33 -14.30 -20.08
CA VAL A 735 -3.65 -14.84 -20.42
C VAL A 735 -3.67 -16.37 -20.25
N LEU A 736 -2.64 -17.05 -20.78
CA LEU A 736 -2.49 -18.50 -20.63
C LEU A 736 -2.38 -18.93 -19.18
N ARG A 737 -1.64 -18.18 -18.37
CA ARG A 737 -1.48 -18.42 -16.93
C ARG A 737 -2.83 -18.39 -16.21
N GLU A 738 -3.67 -17.40 -16.49
CA GLU A 738 -4.99 -17.29 -15.84
C GLU A 738 -5.94 -18.41 -16.28
N LEU A 739 -5.94 -18.76 -17.58
CA LEU A 739 -6.69 -19.88 -18.10
C LEU A 739 -6.27 -21.21 -17.45
N LEU A 740 -4.96 -21.50 -17.42
CA LEU A 740 -4.41 -22.71 -16.80
C LEU A 740 -4.66 -22.74 -15.29
N GLY A 741 -4.53 -21.59 -14.63
CA GLY A 741 -4.85 -21.44 -13.22
C GLY A 741 -6.31 -21.78 -12.91
N GLY A 742 -7.25 -21.35 -13.77
CA GLY A 742 -8.66 -21.74 -13.69
C GLY A 742 -8.91 -23.23 -13.96
N LEU A 743 -8.26 -23.79 -14.98
CA LEU A 743 -8.34 -25.24 -15.30
C LEU A 743 -7.91 -26.10 -14.12
N PHE A 744 -6.74 -25.81 -13.53
CA PHE A 744 -6.24 -26.51 -12.36
C PHE A 744 -7.05 -26.18 -11.09
N GLY A 745 -7.62 -24.97 -11.03
CA GLY A 745 -8.59 -24.54 -10.04
C GLY A 745 -9.78 -25.49 -9.92
N GLY A 746 -10.34 -25.91 -11.05
CA GLY A 746 -11.41 -26.92 -11.12
C GLY A 746 -10.90 -28.36 -11.02
N ASP A 747 -10.48 -28.96 -12.14
CA ASP A 747 -10.14 -30.39 -12.24
C ASP A 747 -8.70 -30.74 -11.80
N GLY A 748 -7.90 -29.76 -11.38
CA GLY A 748 -6.55 -29.98 -10.86
C GLY A 748 -6.51 -30.64 -9.48
N HIS A 749 -5.43 -31.35 -9.19
CA HIS A 749 -5.15 -32.00 -7.91
C HIS A 749 -4.08 -31.20 -7.16
N ALA A 750 -4.39 -30.84 -5.91
CA ALA A 750 -3.38 -30.34 -4.98
C ALA A 750 -2.31 -31.41 -4.70
N PRO A 751 -1.14 -31.00 -4.19
CA PRO A 751 -0.14 -31.94 -3.71
C PRO A 751 -0.69 -32.86 -2.62
N VAL A 752 -0.25 -34.11 -2.60
CA VAL A 752 -0.67 -35.11 -1.63
C VAL A 752 0.53 -35.83 -1.02
N LEU A 753 0.42 -36.17 0.27
CA LEU A 753 1.36 -37.07 0.94
C LEU A 753 1.00 -38.52 0.60
N LEU A 754 1.98 -39.28 0.14
CA LEU A 754 1.86 -40.72 -0.05
C LEU A 754 2.76 -41.47 0.93
N ARG A 755 2.19 -42.45 1.63
CA ARG A 755 2.92 -43.34 2.52
C ARG A 755 3.75 -44.34 1.71
N GLN A 756 5.02 -44.50 2.06
CA GLN A 756 5.88 -45.58 1.55
C GLN A 756 6.27 -46.51 2.70
N GLY A 757 5.49 -47.58 2.89
CA GLY A 757 5.71 -48.58 3.96
C GLY A 757 5.10 -48.21 5.32
N ALA A 758 5.47 -48.92 6.39
CA ALA A 758 4.83 -48.80 7.70
C ALA A 758 5.16 -47.50 8.46
N ASN A 759 6.29 -46.86 8.20
CA ASN A 759 6.67 -45.61 8.88
C ASN A 759 6.15 -44.40 8.09
N GLU A 760 5.31 -43.56 8.71
CA GLU A 760 4.81 -42.34 8.07
C GLU A 760 5.93 -41.38 7.65
N ASN A 761 7.04 -41.29 8.38
CA ASN A 761 8.16 -40.39 8.05
C ASN A 761 8.88 -40.77 6.73
N LYS A 762 8.56 -41.93 6.13
CA LYS A 762 8.98 -42.31 4.78
C LYS A 762 8.05 -41.77 3.68
N ALA A 763 7.05 -40.98 4.03
CA ALA A 763 6.13 -40.42 3.05
C ALA A 763 6.82 -39.50 2.04
N VAL A 764 6.26 -39.49 0.83
CA VAL A 764 6.72 -38.64 -0.28
C VAL A 764 5.60 -37.69 -0.71
N LEU A 765 5.99 -36.49 -1.14
CA LEU A 765 5.06 -35.52 -1.71
C LEU A 765 4.91 -35.77 -3.21
N ARG A 766 3.67 -35.91 -3.68
CA ARG A 766 3.38 -35.85 -5.10
C ARG A 766 3.18 -34.40 -5.55
N PRO A 767 3.70 -34.01 -6.71
CA PRO A 767 3.42 -32.72 -7.32
C PRO A 767 1.95 -32.62 -7.77
N PRO A 768 1.50 -31.41 -8.16
CA PRO A 768 0.20 -31.21 -8.77
C PRO A 768 -0.03 -32.10 -9.98
N ALA A 769 -1.30 -32.44 -10.21
CA ALA A 769 -1.74 -33.21 -11.36
C ALA A 769 -3.03 -32.62 -11.92
N TYR A 770 -3.42 -33.03 -13.11
CA TYR A 770 -4.70 -32.68 -13.71
C TYR A 770 -5.31 -33.93 -14.32
N SER A 771 -6.61 -34.13 -14.15
CA SER A 771 -7.26 -35.33 -14.69
C SER A 771 -8.69 -35.07 -15.08
N ARG A 772 -9.13 -35.71 -16.16
CA ARG A 772 -10.54 -35.72 -16.56
C ARG A 772 -10.96 -37.12 -16.96
N SER A 773 -12.25 -37.39 -16.86
CA SER A 773 -12.84 -38.63 -17.33
C SER A 773 -13.46 -38.44 -18.71
N ALA A 774 -13.32 -39.44 -19.57
CA ALA A 774 -13.94 -39.52 -20.88
C ALA A 774 -14.61 -40.88 -21.09
N LYS A 775 -15.53 -40.95 -22.06
CA LYS A 775 -15.95 -42.24 -22.63
C LYS A 775 -14.81 -42.82 -23.48
N PRO A 776 -14.74 -44.15 -23.67
CA PRO A 776 -13.67 -44.80 -24.44
C PRO A 776 -13.38 -44.15 -25.79
N GLU A 777 -14.43 -43.76 -26.54
CA GLU A 777 -14.32 -43.13 -27.86
C GLU A 777 -13.67 -41.74 -27.87
N HIS A 778 -13.59 -41.07 -26.71
CA HIS A 778 -13.04 -39.71 -26.55
C HIS A 778 -11.69 -39.66 -25.82
N VAL A 779 -11.10 -40.81 -25.50
CA VAL A 779 -9.87 -40.90 -24.68
C VAL A 779 -8.65 -40.36 -25.41
N GLU A 780 -8.50 -40.63 -26.71
CA GLU A 780 -7.33 -40.19 -27.46
C GLU A 780 -7.32 -38.66 -27.64
N GLN A 781 -8.48 -38.06 -27.92
CA GLN A 781 -8.65 -36.61 -27.96
C GLN A 781 -8.36 -36.00 -26.58
N LEU A 782 -8.75 -36.67 -25.49
CA LEU A 782 -8.41 -36.19 -24.15
C LEU A 782 -6.91 -36.25 -23.87
N LYS A 783 -6.19 -37.28 -24.34
CA LYS A 783 -4.72 -37.35 -24.23
C LYS A 783 -4.05 -36.21 -25.01
N GLU A 784 -4.55 -35.88 -26.19
CA GLU A 784 -4.08 -34.74 -26.99
C GLU A 784 -4.27 -33.42 -26.23
N VAL A 785 -5.44 -33.21 -25.61
CA VAL A 785 -5.69 -32.06 -24.73
C VAL A 785 -4.67 -32.01 -23.57
N MET A 786 -4.32 -33.15 -22.95
CA MET A 786 -3.29 -33.19 -21.90
C MET A 786 -1.90 -32.81 -22.42
N GLN A 787 -1.57 -33.18 -23.66
CA GLN A 787 -0.32 -32.77 -24.30
C GLN A 787 -0.33 -31.26 -24.60
N HIS A 788 -1.46 -30.70 -25.02
CA HIS A 788 -1.62 -29.25 -25.20
C HIS A 788 -1.40 -28.51 -23.89
N ILE A 789 -2.06 -28.94 -22.80
CA ILE A 789 -1.86 -28.38 -21.46
C ILE A 789 -0.37 -28.44 -21.07
N THR A 790 0.32 -29.53 -21.36
CA THR A 790 1.76 -29.68 -21.07
C THR A 790 2.60 -28.65 -21.82
N ARG A 791 2.31 -28.39 -23.10
CA ARG A 791 2.99 -27.36 -23.91
C ARG A 791 2.71 -25.95 -23.38
N LEU A 792 1.46 -25.64 -23.04
CA LEU A 792 1.07 -24.34 -22.51
C LEU A 792 1.71 -24.08 -21.13
N LEU A 793 1.79 -25.10 -20.27
CA LEU A 793 2.52 -25.01 -19.01
C LEU A 793 4.01 -24.69 -19.23
N ALA A 794 4.65 -25.36 -20.20
CA ALA A 794 6.03 -25.08 -20.56
C ALA A 794 6.22 -23.64 -21.08
N ARG A 795 5.27 -23.13 -21.87
CA ARG A 795 5.25 -21.74 -22.34
C ARG A 795 5.14 -20.73 -21.19
N CYS A 796 4.40 -21.06 -20.14
CA CYS A 796 4.36 -20.27 -18.90
C CYS A 796 5.63 -20.41 -18.03
N GLY A 797 6.63 -21.20 -18.45
CA GLY A 797 7.88 -21.40 -17.71
C GLY A 797 7.82 -22.50 -16.64
N VAL A 798 6.79 -23.34 -16.65
CA VAL A 798 6.72 -24.54 -15.78
C VAL A 798 7.70 -25.59 -16.30
N LYS A 799 8.47 -26.23 -15.41
CA LYS A 799 9.39 -27.33 -15.75
C LYS A 799 8.59 -28.59 -16.11
N ALA A 800 8.04 -28.64 -17.32
CA ALA A 800 7.14 -29.70 -17.77
C ALA A 800 7.86 -30.89 -18.45
N GLN A 801 9.17 -30.79 -18.70
CA GLN A 801 9.95 -31.88 -19.31
C GLN A 801 9.94 -33.12 -18.40
N GLY A 802 9.43 -34.24 -18.92
CA GLY A 802 9.23 -35.47 -18.15
C GLY A 802 7.84 -35.61 -17.51
N ALA A 803 6.90 -34.70 -17.80
CA ALA A 803 5.48 -34.88 -17.49
C ALA A 803 4.95 -36.17 -18.13
N ARG A 804 4.04 -36.85 -17.42
CA ARG A 804 3.47 -38.14 -17.86
C ARG A 804 1.97 -38.02 -18.01
N VAL A 805 1.46 -38.47 -19.16
CA VAL A 805 0.04 -38.66 -19.43
C VAL A 805 -0.23 -40.15 -19.47
N TYR A 806 -1.18 -40.62 -18.65
CA TYR A 806 -1.55 -42.04 -18.63
C TYR A 806 -3.05 -42.21 -18.37
N THR A 807 -3.57 -43.36 -18.77
CA THR A 807 -4.96 -43.76 -18.53
C THR A 807 -5.06 -44.67 -17.31
N GLY A 808 -6.20 -44.63 -16.64
CA GLY A 808 -6.49 -45.53 -15.54
C GLY A 808 -7.98 -45.67 -15.31
N PRO A 809 -8.40 -46.66 -14.48
CA PRO A 809 -9.78 -46.75 -14.06
C PRO A 809 -10.15 -45.48 -13.31
N THR A 810 -11.38 -44.99 -13.52
CA THR A 810 -11.93 -43.88 -12.76
C THR A 810 -11.85 -44.17 -11.26
N ARG A 811 -11.43 -43.16 -10.47
CA ARG A 811 -11.23 -43.31 -9.03
C ARG A 811 -12.51 -43.88 -8.39
N ARG A 812 -12.39 -44.95 -7.59
CA ARG A 812 -13.45 -45.39 -6.66
C ARG A 812 -13.61 -44.34 -5.55
N SER A 813 -14.42 -43.32 -5.81
CA SER A 813 -14.90 -42.34 -4.82
C SER A 813 -16.43 -42.44 -4.80
N PRO A 814 -17.12 -42.18 -3.68
CA PRO A 814 -18.58 -42.14 -3.64
C PRO A 814 -19.22 -41.18 -4.68
N SER A 815 -18.44 -40.25 -5.22
CA SER A 815 -18.84 -39.28 -6.25
C SER A 815 -18.37 -39.63 -7.68
N SER A 816 -17.67 -40.74 -7.88
CA SER A 816 -16.97 -41.08 -9.12
C SER A 816 -17.35 -42.49 -9.52
N TYR A 817 -18.23 -42.61 -10.50
CA TYR A 817 -18.75 -43.90 -10.95
C TYR A 817 -17.92 -44.45 -12.10
N ALA A 818 -17.53 -45.73 -12.00
CA ALA A 818 -16.79 -46.44 -13.05
C ALA A 818 -17.62 -46.59 -14.33
N ALA A 819 -18.92 -46.79 -14.16
CA ALA A 819 -19.94 -46.65 -15.19
C ALA A 819 -20.79 -45.41 -14.90
N GLY A 820 -21.06 -44.57 -15.89
CA GLY A 820 -21.95 -43.42 -15.72
C GLY A 820 -23.39 -43.83 -15.35
N ARG A 821 -24.27 -42.86 -15.05
CA ARG A 821 -25.71 -43.13 -14.89
C ARG A 821 -26.36 -43.70 -16.17
N ASP A 822 -25.67 -43.60 -17.30
CA ASP A 822 -26.01 -44.17 -18.61
C ASP A 822 -25.44 -45.59 -18.82
N GLY A 823 -24.81 -46.20 -17.81
CA GLY A 823 -24.23 -47.55 -17.88
C GLY A 823 -22.93 -47.67 -18.68
N ALA A 824 -22.46 -46.61 -19.32
CA ALA A 824 -21.25 -46.64 -20.13
C ALA A 824 -19.97 -46.47 -19.29
N ASP A 825 -18.88 -47.14 -19.70
CA ASP A 825 -17.58 -47.06 -19.03
C ASP A 825 -17.00 -45.64 -19.04
N ARG A 826 -16.19 -45.34 -18.03
CA ARG A 826 -15.48 -44.06 -17.87
C ARG A 826 -14.01 -44.31 -17.61
N ILE A 827 -13.16 -43.74 -18.46
CA ILE A 827 -11.69 -43.83 -18.37
C ILE A 827 -11.15 -42.48 -17.87
N GLU A 828 -10.34 -42.51 -16.81
CA GLU A 828 -9.61 -41.32 -16.32
C GLU A 828 -8.34 -41.16 -17.15
N VAL A 829 -8.14 -39.99 -17.75
CA VAL A 829 -6.86 -39.56 -18.32
C VAL A 829 -6.23 -38.58 -17.34
N ARG A 830 -4.99 -38.86 -16.92
CA ARG A 830 -4.28 -38.02 -15.95
C ARG A 830 -2.95 -37.53 -16.49
N LEU A 831 -2.74 -36.21 -16.40
CA LEU A 831 -1.47 -35.52 -16.51
C LEU A 831 -0.83 -35.38 -15.13
N THR A 832 0.42 -35.81 -15.00
CA THR A 832 1.23 -35.59 -13.80
C THR A 832 2.46 -34.77 -14.14
N LEU A 833 2.70 -33.73 -13.34
CA LEU A 833 3.86 -32.86 -13.51
C LEU A 833 5.09 -33.49 -12.83
N PRO A 834 6.30 -33.27 -13.36
CA PRO A 834 7.53 -33.76 -12.73
C PRO A 834 8.00 -32.84 -11.59
N ASP A 835 7.61 -31.56 -11.64
CA ASP A 835 7.97 -30.54 -10.66
C ASP A 835 6.72 -29.77 -10.22
N GLY A 836 6.55 -29.61 -8.91
CA GLY A 836 5.44 -28.87 -8.34
C GLY A 836 5.78 -27.42 -8.00
N LEU A 837 7.07 -27.09 -7.86
CA LEU A 837 7.52 -25.77 -7.44
C LEU A 837 7.32 -24.74 -8.54
N SER A 838 7.83 -25.02 -9.74
CA SER A 838 7.66 -24.12 -10.90
C SER A 838 6.20 -23.96 -11.30
N PHE A 839 5.35 -24.99 -11.12
CA PHE A 839 3.92 -24.87 -11.34
C PHE A 839 3.30 -23.79 -10.43
N LEU A 840 3.63 -23.80 -9.13
CA LEU A 840 3.10 -22.82 -8.19
C LEU A 840 3.62 -21.41 -8.48
N GLU A 841 4.92 -21.27 -8.75
CA GLU A 841 5.58 -19.98 -9.03
C GLU A 841 5.10 -19.33 -10.33
N ARG A 842 4.67 -20.13 -11.31
CA ARG A 842 4.33 -19.63 -12.65
C ARG A 842 2.82 -19.61 -12.93
N VAL A 843 2.05 -20.52 -12.34
CA VAL A 843 0.63 -20.70 -12.65
C VAL A 843 -0.23 -20.73 -11.39
N GLY A 844 0.00 -21.68 -10.49
CA GLY A 844 -0.80 -21.86 -9.28
C GLY A 844 -2.26 -22.26 -9.56
N PHE A 845 -3.13 -22.05 -8.58
CA PHE A 845 -4.56 -22.39 -8.65
C PHE A 845 -5.40 -21.13 -8.55
N ARG A 846 -6.42 -20.98 -9.41
CA ARG A 846 -7.41 -19.89 -9.34
C ARG A 846 -8.75 -20.44 -8.86
N TYR A 847 -9.50 -19.60 -8.15
CA TYR A 847 -10.77 -19.97 -7.54
C TYR A 847 -10.76 -21.30 -6.74
N CYS A 848 -9.61 -21.64 -6.16
CA CYS A 848 -9.49 -22.76 -5.25
C CYS A 848 -8.38 -22.54 -4.23
N VAL A 849 -8.67 -21.74 -3.20
CA VAL A 849 -7.70 -21.43 -2.14
C VAL A 849 -7.22 -22.66 -1.36
N ASP A 850 -8.05 -23.71 -1.26
CA ASP A 850 -7.67 -24.97 -0.62
C ASP A 850 -6.47 -25.64 -1.30
N LYS A 851 -6.48 -25.70 -2.64
CA LYS A 851 -5.39 -26.28 -3.41
C LYS A 851 -4.15 -25.39 -3.36
N ALA A 852 -4.35 -24.08 -3.42
CA ALA A 852 -3.27 -23.10 -3.36
C ALA A 852 -2.52 -23.15 -2.02
N LEU A 853 -3.22 -23.29 -0.89
CA LEU A 853 -2.61 -23.40 0.44
C LEU A 853 -1.79 -24.68 0.60
N ARG A 854 -2.33 -25.83 0.19
CA ARG A 854 -1.58 -27.10 0.17
C ARG A 854 -0.34 -27.02 -0.71
N ALA A 855 -0.45 -26.37 -1.86
CA ALA A 855 0.67 -26.17 -2.76
C ALA A 855 1.74 -25.27 -2.13
N SER A 856 1.34 -24.18 -1.47
CA SER A 856 2.26 -23.28 -0.75
C SER A 856 3.02 -24.02 0.36
N ALA A 857 2.34 -24.87 1.12
CA ALA A 857 2.99 -25.72 2.13
C ALA A 857 3.99 -26.71 1.51
N ALA A 858 3.60 -27.40 0.43
CA ALA A 858 4.47 -28.35 -0.27
C ALA A 858 5.68 -27.65 -0.94
N ALA A 859 5.51 -26.43 -1.41
CA ALA A 859 6.55 -25.63 -2.03
C ALA A 859 7.72 -25.36 -1.08
N ALA A 860 7.48 -25.14 0.22
CA ALA A 860 8.55 -24.99 1.21
C ALA A 860 9.51 -26.20 1.21
N TYR A 861 8.97 -27.43 1.14
CA TYR A 861 9.80 -28.64 1.08
C TYR A 861 10.54 -28.74 -0.26
N TRP A 862 9.85 -28.57 -1.39
CA TRP A 862 10.47 -28.66 -2.72
C TRP A 862 11.55 -27.60 -2.94
N ARG A 863 11.33 -26.38 -2.46
CA ARG A 863 12.29 -25.27 -2.52
C ARG A 863 13.54 -25.52 -1.70
N THR A 864 13.39 -26.12 -0.52
CA THR A 864 14.52 -26.54 0.30
C THR A 864 15.40 -27.53 -0.49
N ILE A 865 14.78 -28.55 -1.09
CA ILE A 865 15.47 -29.56 -1.91
C ILE A 865 16.14 -28.93 -3.14
N ASP A 866 15.43 -28.05 -3.86
CA ASP A 866 15.96 -27.35 -5.04
C ASP A 866 17.14 -26.44 -4.68
N THR A 867 17.05 -25.71 -3.56
CA THR A 867 18.12 -24.84 -3.06
C THR A 867 19.36 -25.65 -2.67
N ILE A 868 19.21 -26.73 -1.91
CA ILE A 868 20.32 -27.63 -1.57
C ILE A 868 20.95 -28.17 -2.85
N ASN A 869 20.14 -28.58 -3.83
CA ASN A 869 20.64 -29.13 -5.08
C ASN A 869 21.46 -28.09 -5.88
N ARG A 870 20.99 -26.84 -5.94
CA ARG A 870 21.71 -25.71 -6.55
C ARG A 870 23.04 -25.45 -5.85
N GLN A 871 23.04 -25.35 -4.52
CA GLN A 871 24.23 -25.13 -3.70
C GLN A 871 25.25 -26.26 -3.86
N ARG A 872 24.75 -27.49 -3.88
CA ARG A 872 25.55 -28.70 -4.08
C ARG A 872 26.22 -28.75 -5.46
N PHE A 873 25.53 -28.36 -6.52
CA PHE A 873 26.13 -28.29 -7.86
C PHE A 873 27.15 -27.16 -7.95
N TRP A 874 26.84 -25.99 -7.39
CA TRP A 874 27.81 -24.90 -7.31
C TRP A 874 29.09 -25.34 -6.57
N MET A 875 28.95 -26.05 -5.45
CA MET A 875 30.09 -26.62 -4.72
C MET A 875 30.89 -27.60 -5.57
N ALA A 876 30.23 -28.49 -6.31
CA ALA A 876 30.87 -29.45 -7.19
C ALA A 876 31.69 -28.76 -8.30
N ASP A 877 31.08 -27.78 -8.97
CA ASP A 877 31.73 -27.00 -10.02
C ASP A 877 32.91 -26.20 -9.46
N ARG A 878 32.75 -25.61 -8.26
CA ARG A 878 33.81 -24.83 -7.63
C ARG A 878 34.97 -25.69 -7.15
N LEU A 879 34.70 -26.88 -6.62
CA LEU A 879 35.71 -27.87 -6.26
C LEU A 879 36.56 -28.27 -7.47
N GLU A 880 35.92 -28.51 -8.62
CA GLU A 880 36.65 -28.86 -9.86
C GLU A 880 37.50 -27.70 -10.37
N ALA A 881 36.96 -26.47 -10.34
CA ALA A 881 37.71 -25.27 -10.73
C ALA A 881 38.95 -25.03 -9.85
N LEU A 882 38.81 -25.14 -8.53
CA LEU A 882 39.93 -24.97 -7.59
C LEU A 882 40.97 -26.09 -7.70
N ARG A 883 40.53 -27.34 -7.98
CA ARG A 883 41.43 -28.48 -8.24
C ARG A 883 42.29 -28.25 -9.48
N GLN A 884 41.73 -27.64 -10.53
CA GLN A 884 42.47 -27.33 -11.75
C GLN A 884 43.46 -26.17 -11.54
N ALA A 885 43.10 -25.20 -10.70
CA ALA A 885 43.91 -24.01 -10.44
C ALA A 885 45.04 -24.23 -9.42
N HIS A 886 44.88 -25.15 -8.47
CA HIS A 886 45.80 -25.31 -7.34
C HIS A 886 46.01 -26.78 -6.95
N PRO A 887 47.22 -27.17 -6.48
CA PRO A 887 47.52 -28.53 -6.03
C PRO A 887 47.01 -28.81 -4.60
N PHE A 888 45.77 -28.42 -4.29
CA PHE A 888 45.17 -28.62 -2.97
C PHE A 888 44.55 -30.01 -2.79
N THR A 889 44.56 -30.53 -1.56
CA THR A 889 43.82 -31.75 -1.22
C THR A 889 42.32 -31.51 -1.31
N PHE A 890 41.53 -32.58 -1.48
CA PHE A 890 40.06 -32.46 -1.53
C PHE A 890 39.48 -31.70 -0.33
N GLU A 891 40.00 -31.97 0.87
CA GLU A 891 39.56 -31.32 2.09
C GLU A 891 39.87 -29.81 2.09
N GLN A 892 41.08 -29.43 1.67
CA GLN A 892 41.48 -28.03 1.53
C GLN A 892 40.60 -27.30 0.51
N THR A 893 40.38 -27.90 -0.66
CA THR A 893 39.53 -27.36 -1.73
C THR A 893 38.08 -27.20 -1.26
N ARG A 894 37.53 -28.20 -0.56
CA ARG A 894 36.16 -28.14 0.00
C ARG A 894 36.04 -27.01 1.02
N ARG A 895 37.03 -26.85 1.91
CA ARG A 895 37.02 -25.79 2.92
C ARG A 895 36.99 -24.40 2.28
N ILE A 896 37.78 -24.18 1.22
CA ILE A 896 37.79 -22.91 0.47
C ILE A 896 36.45 -22.69 -0.22
N ALA A 897 35.97 -23.67 -1.00
CA ALA A 897 34.68 -23.57 -1.68
C ALA A 897 33.51 -23.34 -0.72
N ALA A 898 33.51 -24.03 0.44
CA ALA A 898 32.49 -23.86 1.47
C ALA A 898 32.50 -22.43 2.05
N ALA A 899 33.68 -21.89 2.35
CA ALA A 899 33.80 -20.51 2.81
C ALA A 899 33.27 -19.51 1.77
N GLU A 900 33.61 -19.71 0.50
CA GLU A 900 33.10 -18.88 -0.61
C GLU A 900 31.58 -18.99 -0.78
N LEU A 901 31.00 -20.20 -0.70
CA LEU A 901 29.54 -20.36 -0.75
C LEU A 901 28.88 -19.60 0.40
N MET A 902 29.41 -19.77 1.62
CA MET A 902 28.87 -19.15 2.82
C MET A 902 28.97 -17.62 2.79
N MET A 903 29.99 -17.06 2.14
CA MET A 903 30.06 -15.61 1.87
C MET A 903 28.97 -15.17 0.88
N ARG A 904 28.68 -15.98 -0.14
CA ARG A 904 27.71 -15.65 -1.20
C ARG A 904 26.25 -15.83 -0.78
N GLU A 905 25.91 -16.91 -0.09
CA GLU A 905 24.55 -17.23 0.34
C GLU A 905 24.51 -18.11 1.60
N THR A 906 23.32 -18.19 2.22
CA THR A 906 23.08 -19.09 3.35
C THR A 906 23.05 -20.53 2.89
N ALA A 907 24.01 -21.34 3.34
CA ALA A 907 24.01 -22.77 3.07
C ALA A 907 22.87 -23.44 3.85
N LEU A 908 21.79 -23.81 3.14
CA LEU A 908 20.67 -24.52 3.77
C LEU A 908 21.07 -25.97 3.98
N TYR A 909 20.94 -26.46 5.21
CA TYR A 909 21.39 -27.81 5.60
C TYR A 909 22.85 -28.07 5.15
N PRO A 910 23.83 -27.43 5.83
CA PRO A 910 25.24 -27.43 5.45
C PRO A 910 25.81 -28.80 5.07
N HIS A 911 25.39 -29.87 5.75
CA HIS A 911 25.79 -31.23 5.43
C HIS A 911 25.66 -31.58 3.94
N TYR A 912 24.51 -31.27 3.34
CA TYR A 912 24.28 -31.53 1.92
C TYR A 912 24.80 -30.40 1.03
N ALA A 913 24.58 -29.14 1.43
CA ALA A 913 24.95 -27.98 0.63
C ALA A 913 26.47 -27.88 0.44
N LEU A 914 27.26 -28.17 1.49
CA LEU A 914 28.72 -28.09 1.53
C LEU A 914 29.43 -29.42 1.21
N LEU A 915 28.67 -30.47 0.86
CA LEU A 915 29.19 -31.81 0.58
C LEU A 915 29.98 -32.41 1.76
N GLU A 916 29.49 -32.22 2.99
CA GLU A 916 30.06 -32.85 4.18
C GLU A 916 29.85 -34.36 4.10
N GLY A 917 30.93 -35.14 4.20
CA GLY A 917 30.91 -36.60 3.99
C GLY A 917 31.40 -37.06 2.61
N HIS A 918 31.64 -36.14 1.66
CA HIS A 918 32.45 -36.44 0.48
C HIS A 918 33.94 -36.35 0.82
N SER A 919 34.75 -37.22 0.21
CA SER A 919 36.20 -37.32 0.45
C SER A 919 37.05 -37.41 -0.83
N SER A 920 36.44 -37.30 -2.01
CA SER A 920 37.14 -37.47 -3.29
C SER A 920 36.47 -36.71 -4.44
N PHE A 921 37.29 -36.20 -5.35
CA PHE A 921 36.86 -35.54 -6.60
C PHE A 921 36.16 -36.49 -7.59
N THR A 922 36.39 -37.80 -7.48
CA THR A 922 35.82 -38.78 -8.43
C THR A 922 34.31 -38.98 -8.27
N ARG A 923 33.74 -38.58 -7.13
CA ARG A 923 32.32 -38.80 -6.77
C ARG A 923 31.57 -37.48 -6.55
N LEU A 924 31.86 -36.47 -7.36
CA LEU A 924 31.14 -35.21 -7.32
C LEU A 924 29.75 -35.31 -7.97
N PRO A 925 28.75 -34.57 -7.45
CA PRO A 925 27.44 -34.41 -8.08
C PRO A 925 27.55 -33.89 -9.52
N ARG A 926 26.75 -34.43 -10.45
CA ARG A 926 26.68 -33.94 -11.84
C ARG A 926 25.24 -33.62 -12.25
N PRO A 927 25.01 -32.58 -13.08
CA PRO A 927 23.71 -32.34 -13.70
C PRO A 927 23.26 -33.58 -14.50
N GLY A 928 22.00 -33.99 -14.36
CA GLY A 928 21.36 -34.94 -15.28
C GLY A 928 21.25 -36.42 -14.87
N ARG A 929 21.81 -36.90 -13.74
CA ARG A 929 21.68 -38.32 -13.37
C ARG A 929 20.52 -38.66 -12.45
N HIS A 930 20.27 -37.91 -11.38
CA HIS A 930 19.16 -38.15 -10.45
C HIS A 930 18.75 -36.86 -9.72
N LEU A 931 17.45 -36.63 -9.49
CA LEU A 931 16.96 -35.59 -8.57
C LEU A 931 17.57 -35.82 -7.18
N PHE A 932 18.07 -34.76 -6.55
CA PHE A 932 18.62 -34.86 -5.20
C PHE A 932 17.60 -35.52 -4.27
N THR A 933 18.01 -36.64 -3.68
CA THR A 933 17.23 -37.35 -2.67
C THR A 933 18.00 -37.30 -1.37
N PRO A 934 17.47 -36.69 -0.30
CA PRO A 934 18.14 -36.64 1.00
C PRO A 934 18.11 -38.03 1.61
N ARG A 935 19.20 -38.79 1.39
CA ARG A 935 19.50 -40.06 2.06
C ARG A 935 20.17 -39.77 3.41
N ASN A 936 19.98 -40.63 4.40
CA ASN A 936 20.52 -40.47 5.76
C ASN A 936 20.02 -39.21 6.50
N ARG A 937 18.72 -38.92 6.37
CA ARG A 937 18.06 -37.75 6.95
C ARG A 937 18.33 -37.54 8.44
N GLU A 938 18.30 -38.63 9.22
CA GLU A 938 18.45 -38.61 10.67
C GLU A 938 19.83 -38.13 11.10
N THR A 939 20.90 -38.62 10.46
CA THR A 939 22.28 -38.22 10.78
C THR A 939 22.61 -36.80 10.31
N SER A 940 21.81 -36.22 9.42
CA SER A 940 22.02 -34.90 8.82
C SER A 940 20.98 -33.86 9.27
N ASN A 941 20.14 -34.21 10.26
CA ASN A 941 19.05 -33.38 10.80
C ASN A 941 18.12 -32.78 9.72
N PHE A 942 17.86 -33.53 8.64
CA PHE A 942 17.01 -33.09 7.54
C PHE A 942 15.60 -33.65 7.70
N PRO A 943 14.56 -32.82 7.86
CA PRO A 943 13.23 -33.31 8.19
C PRO A 943 12.58 -34.07 7.03
N SER A 944 11.79 -35.09 7.36
CA SER A 944 10.85 -35.66 6.38
C SER A 944 9.76 -34.62 5.98
N PRO A 945 9.03 -34.79 4.86
CA PRO A 945 7.91 -33.90 4.53
C PRO A 945 6.89 -33.76 5.66
N ILE A 946 6.62 -34.85 6.38
CA ILE A 946 5.68 -34.84 7.50
C ILE A 946 6.22 -34.03 8.66
N GLU A 947 7.49 -34.22 9.00
CA GLU A 947 8.13 -33.52 10.10
C GLU A 947 8.22 -32.03 9.82
N LEU A 948 8.62 -31.64 8.60
CA LEU A 948 8.61 -30.25 8.18
C LEU A 948 7.19 -29.65 8.27
N PHE A 949 6.16 -30.38 7.83
CA PHE A 949 4.79 -29.91 7.92
C PHE A 949 4.27 -29.80 9.35
N ARG A 950 4.75 -30.64 10.28
CA ARG A 950 4.49 -30.47 11.71
C ARG A 950 5.16 -29.20 12.24
N GLN A 951 6.43 -28.96 11.89
CA GLN A 951 7.15 -27.74 12.26
C GLN A 951 6.48 -26.47 11.72
N MET A 952 5.87 -26.53 10.54
CA MET A 952 5.14 -25.43 9.92
C MET A 952 3.70 -25.25 10.44
N GLY A 953 3.16 -26.24 11.18
CA GLY A 953 1.76 -26.23 11.65
C GLY A 953 0.72 -26.63 10.58
N VAL A 954 1.14 -27.26 9.48
CA VAL A 954 0.27 -27.54 8.31
C VAL A 954 0.01 -29.03 8.08
N ARG A 955 0.47 -29.91 8.96
CA ARG A 955 0.31 -31.36 8.77
C ARG A 955 -1.16 -31.76 8.59
N ASP A 956 -2.08 -31.13 9.30
CA ASP A 956 -3.51 -31.46 9.24
C ASP A 956 -4.22 -30.97 7.97
N TRP A 957 -3.56 -30.12 7.17
CA TRP A 957 -4.05 -29.73 5.84
C TRP A 957 -4.05 -30.92 4.86
N PHE A 958 -3.23 -31.93 5.13
CA PHE A 958 -3.10 -33.15 4.33
C PHE A 958 -3.79 -34.33 5.01
N ALA A 959 -4.30 -35.26 4.20
CA ALA A 959 -4.96 -36.46 4.72
C ALA A 959 -4.06 -37.30 5.65
N ARG A 960 -4.69 -38.08 6.54
CA ARG A 960 -3.97 -39.08 7.35
C ARG A 960 -3.44 -40.19 6.43
N LEU A 961 -2.26 -40.73 6.76
CA LEU A 961 -1.61 -41.75 5.94
C LEU A 961 -2.07 -43.15 6.34
N GLN A 962 -3.30 -43.48 5.96
CA GLN A 962 -3.91 -44.78 6.22
C GLN A 962 -3.92 -45.67 4.96
N PRO A 963 -3.89 -47.00 5.13
CA PRO A 963 -4.22 -47.92 4.05
C PRO A 963 -5.57 -47.56 3.42
N ARG A 964 -5.66 -47.73 2.11
CA ARG A 964 -6.85 -47.34 1.32
C ARG A 964 -8.12 -48.07 1.77
N GLU A 965 -7.99 -49.27 2.33
CA GLU A 965 -9.08 -50.13 2.81
C GLU A 965 -9.72 -49.60 4.11
N THR A 966 -8.98 -48.83 4.90
CA THR A 966 -9.41 -48.36 6.23
C THR A 966 -9.60 -46.84 6.29
N SER A 967 -9.42 -46.13 5.16
CA SER A 967 -9.49 -44.67 5.11
C SER A 967 -10.93 -44.19 4.96
N GLU A 968 -11.46 -43.44 5.94
CA GLU A 968 -12.69 -42.67 5.78
C GLU A 968 -12.45 -41.54 4.76
N TYR A 969 -13.26 -41.48 3.70
CA TYR A 969 -13.12 -40.56 2.57
C TYR A 969 -13.74 -39.16 2.81
N SER A 970 -13.75 -38.65 4.04
CA SER A 970 -14.18 -37.26 4.27
C SER A 970 -13.12 -36.30 3.71
N LYS A 971 -13.51 -35.50 2.70
CA LYS A 971 -12.63 -34.45 2.14
C LYS A 971 -12.32 -33.45 3.26
N ARG A 972 -11.06 -33.37 3.67
CA ARG A 972 -10.57 -32.28 4.54
C ARG A 972 -10.35 -31.03 3.70
N TYR A 973 -10.77 -29.89 4.20
CA TYR A 973 -10.48 -28.58 3.63
C TYR A 973 -9.57 -27.81 4.58
N CYS A 974 -8.60 -27.08 4.06
CA CYS A 974 -7.71 -26.19 4.81
C CYS A 974 -8.47 -24.94 5.29
N VAL A 975 -9.51 -24.56 4.55
CA VAL A 975 -10.35 -23.40 4.79
C VAL A 975 -11.77 -23.88 5.01
N GLU A 976 -12.40 -23.40 6.07
CA GLU A 976 -13.83 -23.62 6.30
C GLU A 976 -14.65 -23.06 5.14
N LYS A 977 -15.82 -23.65 4.90
CA LYS A 977 -16.62 -23.36 3.70
C LYS A 977 -17.06 -21.91 3.60
N ASP A 978 -17.43 -21.33 4.73
CA ASP A 978 -17.99 -19.98 4.83
C ASP A 978 -16.94 -18.94 5.28
N ALA A 979 -15.69 -19.36 5.49
CA ALA A 979 -14.62 -18.45 5.91
C ALA A 979 -14.23 -17.46 4.80
N LEU A 980 -14.05 -16.21 5.23
CA LEU A 980 -13.57 -15.09 4.39
C LEU A 980 -12.09 -14.74 4.66
N SER A 981 -11.43 -15.51 5.52
CA SER A 981 -10.00 -15.39 5.82
C SER A 981 -9.28 -16.74 5.66
N LEU A 982 -8.00 -16.69 5.31
CA LEU A 982 -7.16 -17.87 5.07
C LEU A 982 -6.29 -18.21 6.28
N PRO A 983 -6.10 -19.50 6.59
CA PRO A 983 -5.09 -19.88 7.57
C PRO A 983 -3.68 -19.51 7.07
N THR A 984 -2.79 -19.25 8.01
CA THR A 984 -1.36 -18.99 7.75
C THR A 984 -0.52 -20.19 8.20
N PHE A 985 0.77 -20.15 7.90
CA PHE A 985 1.76 -21.09 8.44
C PHE A 985 3.04 -20.34 8.79
N SER A 986 4.04 -21.02 9.35
CA SER A 986 5.28 -20.36 9.76
C SER A 986 6.54 -21.00 9.21
N LEU A 987 7.55 -20.17 8.96
CA LEU A 987 8.91 -20.59 8.58
C LEU A 987 9.94 -19.96 9.50
N GLN A 988 10.94 -20.73 9.93
CA GLN A 988 12.07 -20.22 10.69
C GLN A 988 12.95 -19.28 9.86
N VAL A 989 13.49 -18.25 10.50
CA VAL A 989 14.53 -17.37 9.96
C VAL A 989 15.85 -18.13 10.00
N ALA A 990 16.39 -18.46 8.83
CA ALA A 990 17.65 -19.19 8.67
C ALA A 990 18.86 -18.26 8.64
N ASP A 991 18.69 -16.99 8.28
CA ASP A 991 19.78 -16.01 8.23
C ASP A 991 19.26 -14.57 8.13
N VAL A 992 20.10 -13.60 8.53
CA VAL A 992 19.88 -12.17 8.31
C VAL A 992 21.22 -11.55 7.88
N ARG A 993 21.27 -10.99 6.68
CA ARG A 993 22.51 -10.44 6.10
C ARG A 993 22.34 -9.02 5.62
N PRO A 994 23.40 -8.18 5.63
CA PRO A 994 23.40 -6.92 4.90
C PRO A 994 23.04 -7.14 3.42
N ALA A 995 22.17 -6.30 2.87
CA ALA A 995 21.72 -6.36 1.48
C ALA A 995 22.13 -5.14 0.66
N GLY A 996 22.95 -4.26 1.26
CA GLY A 996 23.36 -2.97 0.73
C GLY A 996 22.20 -1.98 0.65
N THR A 997 22.48 -0.83 0.05
CA THR A 997 21.49 0.19 -0.24
C THR A 997 20.57 -0.27 -1.39
N ARG A 998 19.26 -0.11 -1.23
CA ARG A 998 18.27 -0.41 -2.26
C ARG A 998 17.14 0.61 -2.21
N ALA A 999 16.54 0.94 -3.35
CA ALA A 999 15.24 1.60 -3.38
C ALA A 999 14.23 0.86 -2.49
N VAL A 1000 13.45 1.59 -1.71
CA VAL A 1000 12.42 1.09 -0.80
C VAL A 1000 11.10 1.84 -0.96
N PHE A 1001 10.01 1.22 -0.57
CA PHE A 1001 8.62 1.58 -0.78
C PHE A 1001 7.82 1.26 0.50
N ASP A 1002 6.73 1.96 0.74
CA ASP A 1002 5.81 1.62 1.83
C ASP A 1002 4.37 1.55 1.32
N LEU A 1003 3.50 0.88 2.07
CA LEU A 1003 2.14 0.58 1.63
C LEU A 1003 1.13 0.86 2.73
N ALA A 1004 0.26 1.84 2.48
CA ALA A 1004 -0.89 2.06 3.33
C ALA A 1004 -2.02 1.07 2.97
N VAL A 1005 -2.54 0.38 3.98
CA VAL A 1005 -3.56 -0.66 3.83
C VAL A 1005 -4.67 -0.43 4.85
N ASN A 1006 -5.90 -0.28 4.34
CA ASN A 1006 -7.10 -0.12 5.17
C ASN A 1006 -7.39 -1.38 6.00
N ASP A 1007 -8.02 -1.16 7.16
CA ASP A 1007 -8.57 -2.16 8.07
C ASP A 1007 -7.57 -3.06 8.82
N LEU A 1008 -6.47 -3.48 8.17
CA LEU A 1008 -5.55 -4.49 8.71
C LEU A 1008 -4.16 -3.95 9.09
N HIS A 1009 -3.79 -2.73 8.69
CA HIS A 1009 -2.51 -2.06 9.01
C HIS A 1009 -1.25 -2.92 8.80
N ALA A 1010 -1.31 -3.89 7.90
CA ALA A 1010 -0.23 -4.82 7.57
C ALA A 1010 -0.58 -5.56 6.26
N PHE A 1011 0.43 -6.11 5.60
CA PHE A 1011 0.26 -6.84 4.35
C PHE A 1011 1.28 -7.96 4.19
N VAL A 1012 1.07 -8.82 3.20
CA VAL A 1012 2.01 -9.89 2.87
C VAL A 1012 3.03 -9.38 1.84
N ALA A 1013 4.29 -9.24 2.28
CA ALA A 1013 5.44 -8.85 1.46
C ALA A 1013 6.39 -10.04 1.23
N GLY A 1014 6.66 -10.33 -0.03
CA GLY A 1014 7.15 -11.61 -0.50
C GLY A 1014 6.14 -12.69 -0.15
N THR A 1015 6.38 -13.34 0.99
CA THR A 1015 5.42 -14.28 1.60
C THR A 1015 5.30 -14.08 3.10
N ALA A 1016 6.05 -13.15 3.69
CA ALA A 1016 6.01 -12.86 5.11
C ALA A 1016 5.05 -11.70 5.39
N ILE A 1017 4.47 -11.71 6.57
CA ILE A 1017 3.59 -10.63 7.02
C ILE A 1017 4.43 -9.49 7.58
N VAL A 1018 4.24 -8.29 7.04
CA VAL A 1018 4.98 -7.08 7.39
C VAL A 1018 4.04 -5.95 7.83
N HIS A 1019 4.52 -5.09 8.70
CA HIS A 1019 3.72 -4.01 9.30
C HIS A 1019 3.64 -2.79 8.37
N ASN A 1020 2.49 -2.10 8.32
CA ASN A 1020 2.32 -0.81 7.63
C ASN A 1020 2.96 0.33 8.45
N CYS A 1021 3.77 1.21 7.85
CA CYS A 1021 4.41 2.26 8.65
C CYS A 1021 3.47 3.46 8.87
N ILE A 1022 3.06 3.66 10.12
CA ILE A 1022 2.61 4.96 10.62
C ILE A 1022 3.64 5.43 11.66
N GLY A 1023 4.39 6.50 11.35
CA GLY A 1023 5.03 7.39 12.34
C GLY A 1023 6.51 7.14 12.72
N ASN A 1024 7.29 8.23 12.73
CA ASN A 1024 8.77 8.27 12.78
C ASN A 1024 9.35 8.15 14.17
N SER A 1025 8.87 7.18 14.92
CA SER A 1025 9.26 7.06 16.32
C SER A 1025 10.56 6.29 16.52
N GLY A 1026 11.15 5.64 15.51
CA GLY A 1026 12.33 4.76 15.67
C GLY A 1026 12.14 3.63 16.70
N PRO A 1027 13.16 2.84 17.03
CA PRO A 1027 13.01 1.76 18.01
C PRO A 1027 12.96 2.25 19.46
N LEU A 1028 12.18 1.56 20.31
CA LEU A 1028 12.29 1.65 21.77
C LEU A 1028 13.63 1.06 22.24
N LYS A 1029 14.08 1.43 23.45
CA LYS A 1029 15.25 0.78 24.06
C LYS A 1029 15.06 -0.75 24.13
N PRO A 1030 16.09 -1.57 23.88
CA PRO A 1030 15.98 -3.03 23.82
C PRO A 1030 15.33 -3.65 25.05
N GLU A 1031 15.63 -3.14 26.24
CA GLU A 1031 15.10 -3.60 27.54
C GLU A 1031 13.59 -3.37 27.63
N ILE A 1032 13.10 -2.22 27.14
CA ILE A 1032 11.68 -1.88 27.07
C ILE A 1032 10.97 -2.78 26.06
N SER A 1033 11.55 -2.92 24.87
CA SER A 1033 10.97 -3.79 23.84
C SER A 1033 10.89 -5.24 24.31
N ALA A 1034 11.90 -5.73 25.03
CA ALA A 1034 11.91 -7.05 25.63
C ALA A 1034 10.83 -7.21 26.72
N ALA A 1035 10.69 -6.23 27.61
CA ALA A 1035 9.66 -6.25 28.66
C ALA A 1035 8.23 -6.22 28.09
N VAL A 1036 7.96 -5.38 27.10
CA VAL A 1036 6.67 -5.32 26.39
C VAL A 1036 6.30 -6.65 25.77
N LYS A 1037 7.26 -7.31 25.11
CA LYS A 1037 7.08 -8.63 24.52
C LYS A 1037 6.88 -9.72 25.59
N ALA A 1038 7.63 -9.66 26.69
CA ALA A 1038 7.56 -10.65 27.76
C ALA A 1038 6.24 -10.58 28.57
N GLY A 1039 5.72 -9.37 28.80
CA GLY A 1039 4.45 -9.15 29.51
C GLY A 1039 3.21 -9.21 28.63
N ASP A 1040 3.38 -9.33 27.30
CA ASP A 1040 2.35 -9.10 26.28
C ASP A 1040 1.55 -7.81 26.58
N LEU A 1041 2.31 -6.72 26.73
CA LEU A 1041 1.78 -5.43 27.16
C LEU A 1041 1.10 -4.71 26.00
N THR A 1042 -0.11 -4.20 26.24
CA THR A 1042 -0.74 -3.23 25.35
C THR A 1042 -0.30 -1.84 25.76
N ALA A 1043 0.50 -1.18 24.93
CA ALA A 1043 1.10 0.11 25.25
C ALA A 1043 0.51 1.27 24.43
N CYS A 1044 0.58 2.46 25.00
CA CYS A 1044 0.19 3.70 24.34
C CYS A 1044 1.40 4.34 23.64
N ALA A 1045 1.15 4.94 22.48
CA ALA A 1045 2.11 5.75 21.73
C ALA A 1045 1.65 7.21 21.63
#